data_AF-F8GCK5-F1
#
_entry.id   AF-F8GCK5-F1
#
_cell.length_a   1.000
_cell.length_b   1.000
_cell.length_c   1.000
_cell.angle_alpha   90.00
_cell.angle_beta   90.00
_cell.angle_gamma   90.00
#
_symmetry.space_group_name_H-M   'P 1'
#
loop_
_entity.id
_entity.type
_entity.pdbx_description
1 polymer ?
#
loop_
_entity_poly.entity_id
_entity_poly.type
_entity_poly.pdbx_seq_one_letter_code
_entity_poly.pdbx_strand_id
1 'polypeptide(L)'
;MRNIRILTMNIQAQAWPAGPHSDAKWRAEAAVKALDPGNFAFDEHPDVVVFNEADNEDAKEILETGLKDMYPHFIVSFNGGSGDLNDGGLAIFSKFEFRELPPSDYNFSNNRSRFYPYISAGIAGMFYPMSASDDGLAEKGVAIVQISTGLHFEIVTIALTHLQAFYEEVGEHHTIRLRQLKVIEAELIDLIGAPEDNGNWDKVIVLGDLNIRGDTPPYSTEGHGEWTNVFINNGGPYNNASQGIAVRQNKLIFTEQLIDGWRTFMTPPGAFMEADPGLTNTNLKEGEHLPAGLKERLDYICFPKQRTDAMGETPRHLVAQHMRILPSNFSALDMAFERIQSDHKGILAQVHWQFKYNTPNQAKLQGDFVHFQAPDSLVKVNIANDLKIPSPGVFQWIYIHEPGTYTFTYSPNLEAAFYYENAMSTKIDPFNQVKWGELGLDLDWLNSLQHEFGLSEVGDQVDVHRPMFIRLKAAERDDQFTGNIAFSFIKHTGENRFLAIGLLPNDIPKDPRLPVGQKNGKNDECWFRAPLAEQLLSGNPYPAQFYIKNDFERKIRLSLFEGIAAPAPFAQVTNEDRLTVIDYDRAADIQDVYILLERSQTTDYEFLAGYRYSISYLNHLEIYSIEDQSGLGADEIHLTMTADDMAANFLDFTDEDFDDDERRMLNSYYPKNTAFDNRLNVTVFELDNGDDDDDGPFTGTIPALKKSENSRESSIIIEAEGAEYQISYKLSRNPNR
;
A
#
# COMPACT_ATOMS: atom_id res chain seq x y z
N MET A 1 -5.05 -13.37 -27.96
CA MET A 1 -3.97 -14.31 -27.59
C MET A 1 -3.72 -14.08 -26.11
N ARG A 2 -3.34 -15.07 -25.30
CA ARG A 2 -3.52 -14.96 -23.83
C ARG A 2 -2.25 -15.32 -23.06
N ASN A 3 -2.18 -14.86 -21.80
CA ASN A 3 -1.15 -15.24 -20.83
C ASN A 3 -1.08 -16.75 -20.63
N ILE A 4 0.07 -17.26 -20.19
CA ILE A 4 0.17 -18.62 -19.65
C ILE A 4 -0.27 -18.57 -18.19
N ARG A 5 -1.21 -19.43 -17.80
CA ARG A 5 -1.66 -19.53 -16.41
C ARG A 5 -1.09 -20.79 -15.77
N ILE A 6 -0.24 -20.64 -14.77
CA ILE A 6 0.47 -21.75 -14.13
C ILE A 6 0.08 -21.82 -12.66
N LEU A 7 -0.39 -22.99 -12.24
CA LEU A 7 -0.75 -23.29 -10.85
C LEU A 7 0.22 -24.34 -10.30
N THR A 8 0.72 -24.12 -9.08
CA THR A 8 1.38 -25.15 -8.27
C THR A 8 0.60 -25.38 -6.98
N MET A 9 0.47 -26.63 -6.54
CA MET A 9 -0.26 -26.97 -5.31
C MET A 9 0.26 -28.26 -4.68
N ASN A 10 0.68 -28.19 -3.42
CA ASN A 10 0.88 -29.38 -2.59
C ASN A 10 -0.48 -29.89 -2.08
N ILE A 11 -0.87 -31.09 -2.53
CA ILE A 11 -2.17 -31.69 -2.21
C ILE A 11 -2.09 -32.71 -1.08
N GLN A 12 -0.88 -33.04 -0.62
CA GLN A 12 -0.62 -33.99 0.45
C GLN A 12 -1.42 -35.30 0.32
N ALA A 13 -1.46 -35.86 -0.88
CA ALA A 13 -2.09 -37.14 -1.19
C ALA A 13 -1.05 -38.28 -1.09
N GLN A 14 -0.45 -38.40 0.10
CA GLN A 14 0.68 -39.30 0.39
C GLN A 14 0.25 -40.78 0.48
N ALA A 15 1.19 -41.69 0.21
CA ALA A 15 1.05 -43.13 0.45
C ALA A 15 1.37 -43.49 1.93
N TRP A 16 0.87 -44.66 2.39
CA TRP A 16 1.14 -45.18 3.74
C TRP A 16 2.67 -45.26 4.01
N PRO A 17 3.18 -44.96 5.23
CA PRO A 17 2.48 -44.85 6.53
C PRO A 17 1.94 -43.47 6.92
N ALA A 18 2.03 -42.45 6.07
CA ALA A 18 1.80 -41.07 6.47
C ALA A 18 0.31 -40.66 6.63
N GLY A 19 -0.65 -41.47 6.15
CA GLY A 19 -2.09 -41.24 6.36
C GLY A 19 -3.00 -42.39 5.88
N PRO A 20 -4.29 -42.42 6.26
CA PRO A 20 -5.26 -43.40 5.76
C PRO A 20 -5.45 -43.27 4.24
N HIS A 21 -5.54 -44.40 3.51
CA HIS A 21 -5.80 -44.41 2.05
C HIS A 21 -7.06 -43.62 1.65
N SER A 22 -8.07 -43.50 2.53
CA SER A 22 -9.28 -42.71 2.29
C SER A 22 -9.01 -41.22 2.12
N ASP A 23 -7.97 -40.70 2.76
CA ASP A 23 -7.72 -39.27 2.86
C ASP A 23 -7.00 -38.78 1.59
N ALA A 24 -6.06 -39.56 1.05
CA ALA A 24 -5.36 -39.26 -0.20
C ALA A 24 -6.31 -39.24 -1.41
N LYS A 25 -7.18 -40.26 -1.53
CA LYS A 25 -8.24 -40.31 -2.56
C LYS A 25 -9.14 -39.07 -2.51
N TRP A 26 -9.61 -38.75 -1.31
CA TRP A 26 -10.50 -37.62 -1.10
C TRP A 26 -9.81 -36.28 -1.46
N ARG A 27 -8.52 -36.11 -1.13
CA ARG A 27 -7.70 -34.93 -1.49
C ARG A 27 -7.57 -34.76 -3.01
N ALA A 28 -7.34 -35.85 -3.74
CA ALA A 28 -7.33 -35.84 -5.20
C ALA A 28 -8.68 -35.45 -5.81
N GLU A 29 -9.79 -36.03 -5.34
CA GLU A 29 -11.15 -35.67 -5.80
C GLU A 29 -11.44 -34.18 -5.59
N ALA A 30 -11.03 -33.65 -4.45
CA ALA A 30 -11.20 -32.24 -4.14
C ALA A 30 -10.30 -31.34 -5.00
N ALA A 31 -9.05 -31.73 -5.29
CA ALA A 31 -8.18 -31.02 -6.22
C ALA A 31 -8.79 -30.97 -7.65
N VAL A 32 -9.32 -32.09 -8.15
CA VAL A 32 -10.06 -32.14 -9.43
C VAL A 32 -11.22 -31.15 -9.42
N LYS A 33 -12.00 -31.14 -8.32
CA LYS A 33 -13.15 -30.26 -8.18
C LYS A 33 -12.78 -28.79 -8.08
N ALA A 34 -11.65 -28.43 -7.48
CA ALA A 34 -11.13 -27.05 -7.49
C ALA A 34 -10.94 -26.54 -8.90
N LEU A 35 -10.43 -27.42 -9.77
CA LEU A 35 -10.08 -27.12 -11.16
C LEU A 35 -11.29 -27.11 -12.09
N ASP A 36 -12.53 -27.20 -11.59
CA ASP A 36 -13.71 -26.99 -12.41
C ASP A 36 -13.68 -25.55 -13.01
N PRO A 37 -13.85 -25.40 -14.35
CA PRO A 37 -13.94 -24.10 -15.01
C PRO A 37 -14.94 -23.13 -14.37
N GLY A 38 -16.01 -23.63 -13.76
CA GLY A 38 -16.99 -22.81 -13.05
C GLY A 38 -16.43 -22.07 -11.83
N ASN A 39 -15.28 -22.48 -11.28
CA ASN A 39 -14.65 -21.86 -10.12
C ASN A 39 -13.70 -20.71 -10.48
N PHE A 40 -13.40 -20.51 -11.77
CA PHE A 40 -12.49 -19.47 -12.23
C PHE A 40 -13.23 -18.45 -13.09
N ALA A 41 -12.80 -17.20 -13.01
CA ALA A 41 -13.11 -16.27 -14.09
C ALA A 41 -12.53 -16.82 -15.41
N PHE A 42 -13.14 -16.46 -16.54
CA PHE A 42 -12.81 -16.98 -17.86
C PHE A 42 -11.31 -16.90 -18.20
N ASP A 43 -10.63 -15.85 -17.74
CA ASP A 43 -9.21 -15.61 -17.94
C ASP A 43 -8.33 -16.02 -16.75
N GLU A 44 -8.88 -16.68 -15.73
CA GLU A 44 -8.13 -17.12 -14.53
C GLU A 44 -7.91 -18.63 -14.47
N HIS A 45 -8.60 -19.43 -15.30
CA HIS A 45 -8.44 -20.88 -15.27
C HIS A 45 -7.03 -21.33 -15.69
N PRO A 46 -6.33 -22.18 -14.90
CA PRO A 46 -4.96 -22.57 -15.21
C PRO A 46 -4.84 -23.33 -16.53
N ASP A 47 -3.72 -23.14 -17.21
CA ASP A 47 -3.34 -23.84 -18.43
C ASP A 47 -2.32 -24.95 -18.16
N VAL A 48 -1.49 -24.76 -17.12
CA VAL A 48 -0.59 -25.77 -16.56
C VAL A 48 -0.85 -25.87 -15.06
N VAL A 49 -0.96 -27.09 -14.56
CA VAL A 49 -1.12 -27.40 -13.14
C VAL A 49 -0.04 -28.38 -12.74
N VAL A 50 0.64 -28.10 -11.63
CA VAL A 50 1.62 -28.97 -11.01
C VAL A 50 1.16 -29.32 -9.60
N PHE A 51 1.23 -30.62 -9.28
CA PHE A 51 0.96 -31.13 -7.95
C PHE A 51 2.23 -31.63 -7.29
N ASN A 52 2.34 -31.35 -5.99
CA ASN A 52 3.31 -31.95 -5.08
C ASN A 52 2.58 -32.91 -4.12
N GLU A 53 3.31 -33.91 -3.63
CA GLU A 53 2.80 -34.99 -2.76
C GLU A 53 1.59 -35.74 -3.34
N ALA A 54 1.61 -36.00 -4.64
CA ALA A 54 0.65 -36.87 -5.31
C ALA A 54 1.17 -38.32 -5.33
N ASP A 55 1.62 -38.85 -4.19
CA ASP A 55 2.36 -40.13 -4.13
C ASP A 55 1.46 -41.37 -4.18
N ASN A 56 0.20 -41.24 -3.75
CA ASN A 56 -0.75 -42.34 -3.66
C ASN A 56 -1.29 -42.78 -5.03
N GLU A 57 -1.24 -44.08 -5.34
CA GLU A 57 -1.67 -44.63 -6.63
C GLU A 57 -3.16 -44.38 -6.95
N ASP A 58 -4.06 -44.51 -5.97
CA ASP A 58 -5.49 -44.22 -6.17
C ASP A 58 -5.71 -42.72 -6.44
N ALA A 59 -4.95 -41.86 -5.75
CA ALA A 59 -4.99 -40.42 -5.98
C ALA A 59 -4.55 -40.05 -7.40
N LYS A 60 -3.49 -40.68 -7.92
CA LYS A 60 -3.02 -40.47 -9.30
C LYS A 60 -4.07 -40.89 -10.32
N GLU A 61 -4.71 -42.04 -10.14
CA GLU A 61 -5.78 -42.50 -11.03
C GLU A 61 -6.95 -41.50 -11.07
N ILE A 62 -7.29 -40.91 -9.91
CA ILE A 62 -8.35 -39.89 -9.80
C ILE A 62 -7.95 -38.60 -10.49
N LEU A 63 -6.72 -38.12 -10.29
CA LEU A 63 -6.22 -36.92 -10.96
C LEU A 63 -6.19 -37.13 -12.48
N GLU A 64 -5.65 -38.25 -12.95
CA GLU A 64 -5.63 -38.62 -14.37
C GLU A 64 -7.05 -38.64 -14.95
N THR A 65 -7.93 -39.43 -14.35
CA THR A 65 -9.29 -39.62 -14.88
C THR A 65 -10.10 -38.34 -14.84
N GLY A 66 -9.96 -37.55 -13.77
CA GLY A 66 -10.71 -36.32 -13.56
C GLY A 66 -10.23 -35.13 -14.41
N LEU A 67 -8.95 -35.08 -14.77
CA LEU A 67 -8.35 -33.91 -15.44
C LEU A 67 -8.01 -34.14 -16.91
N LYS A 68 -7.90 -35.38 -17.39
CA LYS A 68 -7.46 -35.67 -18.78
C LYS A 68 -8.25 -34.96 -19.89
N ASP A 69 -9.55 -34.75 -19.70
CA ASP A 69 -10.40 -34.11 -20.72
C ASP A 69 -10.10 -32.60 -20.81
N MET A 70 -9.68 -32.00 -19.70
CA MET A 70 -9.35 -30.58 -19.58
C MET A 70 -7.88 -30.30 -19.86
N TYR A 71 -7.02 -31.26 -19.53
CA TYR A 71 -5.56 -31.23 -19.65
C TYR A 71 -5.09 -32.52 -20.35
N PRO A 72 -5.17 -32.58 -21.69
CA PRO A 72 -4.88 -33.81 -22.44
C PRO A 72 -3.40 -34.22 -22.42
N HIS A 73 -2.51 -33.34 -21.97
CA HIS A 73 -1.08 -33.61 -21.85
C HIS A 73 -0.71 -33.65 -20.37
N PHE A 74 -0.49 -34.84 -19.83
CA PHE A 74 -0.18 -35.01 -18.42
C PHE A 74 0.89 -36.08 -18.18
N ILE A 75 1.52 -35.99 -17.01
CA ILE A 75 2.43 -37.00 -16.45
C ILE A 75 2.09 -37.08 -14.96
N VAL A 76 1.56 -38.22 -14.52
CA VAL A 76 1.00 -38.41 -13.16
C VAL A 76 1.91 -39.19 -12.21
N SER A 77 3.09 -39.62 -12.68
CA SER A 77 4.12 -40.21 -11.84
C SER A 77 5.48 -40.05 -12.50
N PHE A 78 6.48 -39.77 -11.67
CA PHE A 78 7.88 -39.83 -12.03
C PHE A 78 8.56 -40.79 -11.06
N ASN A 79 9.04 -41.94 -11.56
CA ASN A 79 9.75 -42.93 -10.76
C ASN A 79 11.19 -43.10 -11.26
N GLY A 80 12.15 -43.30 -10.38
CA GLY A 80 13.53 -43.59 -10.71
C GLY A 80 13.77 -45.06 -11.06
N GLY A 81 12.72 -45.88 -11.03
CA GLY A 81 12.80 -47.32 -11.28
C GLY A 81 13.30 -48.15 -10.09
N SER A 82 13.33 -47.62 -8.86
CA SER A 82 13.84 -48.35 -7.68
C SER A 82 12.90 -49.42 -7.09
N GLY A 83 11.73 -49.64 -7.69
CA GLY A 83 10.90 -50.84 -7.50
C GLY A 83 10.15 -50.96 -6.16
N ASP A 84 10.61 -50.33 -5.09
CA ASP A 84 10.04 -50.47 -3.73
C ASP A 84 9.88 -49.12 -2.97
N LEU A 85 10.32 -47.98 -3.52
CA LEU A 85 10.15 -46.65 -2.90
C LEU A 85 8.83 -45.99 -3.32
N ASN A 86 8.26 -45.14 -2.45
CA ASN A 86 7.22 -44.21 -2.86
C ASN A 86 7.78 -43.29 -3.95
N ASP A 87 7.01 -43.00 -5.00
CA ASP A 87 7.47 -42.08 -6.03
C ASP A 87 7.58 -40.64 -5.47
N GLY A 88 8.22 -39.73 -6.22
CA GLY A 88 8.52 -38.39 -5.71
C GLY A 88 7.33 -37.43 -5.55
N GLY A 89 6.09 -37.91 -5.77
CA GLY A 89 4.87 -37.13 -5.57
C GLY A 89 4.63 -36.00 -6.55
N LEU A 90 5.32 -36.01 -7.69
CA LEU A 90 5.22 -34.96 -8.70
C LEU A 90 4.23 -35.38 -9.79
N ALA A 91 3.31 -34.47 -10.12
CA ALA A 91 2.45 -34.61 -11.29
C ALA A 91 2.32 -33.27 -12.02
N ILE A 92 2.18 -33.33 -13.35
CA ILE A 92 1.95 -32.16 -14.19
C ILE A 92 0.83 -32.42 -15.19
N PHE A 93 -0.06 -31.45 -15.33
CA PHE A 93 -1.18 -31.42 -16.27
C PHE A 93 -1.08 -30.14 -17.10
N SER A 94 -1.29 -30.25 -18.41
CA SER A 94 -1.10 -29.15 -19.33
C SER A 94 -2.11 -29.20 -20.48
N LYS A 95 -2.61 -28.02 -20.85
CA LYS A 95 -3.36 -27.80 -22.10
C LYS A 95 -2.43 -27.75 -23.32
N PHE A 96 -1.14 -27.48 -23.09
CA PHE A 96 -0.10 -27.42 -24.11
C PHE A 96 0.65 -28.74 -24.22
N GLU A 97 1.04 -29.08 -25.45
CA GLU A 97 1.81 -30.30 -25.72
C GLU A 97 3.22 -30.24 -25.12
N PHE A 98 3.65 -31.34 -24.52
CA PHE A 98 5.04 -31.54 -24.10
C PHE A 98 5.92 -31.90 -25.30
N ARG A 99 7.00 -31.15 -25.49
CA ARG A 99 7.99 -31.42 -26.54
C ARG A 99 8.80 -32.67 -26.21
N GLU A 100 9.20 -33.35 -27.27
CA GLU A 100 10.23 -34.37 -27.18
C GLU A 100 11.58 -33.72 -26.86
N LEU A 101 12.21 -34.18 -25.79
CA LEU A 101 13.51 -33.73 -25.31
C LEU A 101 14.62 -34.61 -25.92
N PRO A 102 15.87 -34.09 -26.02
CA PRO A 102 16.99 -34.88 -26.50
C PRO A 102 17.19 -36.17 -25.67
N PRO A 103 17.54 -37.30 -26.30
CA PRO A 103 17.73 -38.59 -25.63
C PRO A 103 18.74 -38.54 -24.47
N SER A 104 18.43 -39.26 -23.40
CA SER A 104 19.13 -39.31 -22.12
C SER A 104 18.61 -40.52 -21.33
N ASP A 105 19.43 -41.08 -20.44
CA ASP A 105 19.03 -42.19 -19.56
C ASP A 105 17.97 -41.76 -18.53
N TYR A 106 17.78 -40.45 -18.35
CA TYR A 106 16.79 -39.84 -17.45
C TYR A 106 15.49 -39.46 -18.15
N ASN A 107 15.34 -39.76 -19.45
CA ASN A 107 14.10 -39.47 -20.17
C ASN A 107 12.92 -40.32 -19.66
N PHE A 108 11.78 -39.66 -19.49
CA PHE A 108 10.51 -40.25 -19.11
C PHE A 108 9.43 -39.99 -20.17
N SER A 109 8.35 -40.76 -20.12
CA SER A 109 7.13 -40.52 -20.92
C SER A 109 7.40 -40.38 -22.43
N ASN A 110 8.14 -41.32 -23.01
CA ASN A 110 8.57 -41.29 -24.42
C ASN A 110 9.36 -40.01 -24.77
N ASN A 111 10.40 -39.72 -23.98
CA ASN A 111 11.26 -38.55 -24.11
C ASN A 111 10.57 -37.19 -23.89
N ARG A 112 9.34 -37.13 -23.37
CA ARG A 112 8.61 -35.86 -23.15
C ARG A 112 8.93 -35.15 -21.85
N SER A 113 9.67 -35.82 -20.97
CA SER A 113 10.17 -35.26 -19.72
C SER A 113 11.53 -35.85 -19.39
N ARG A 114 12.22 -35.22 -18.44
CA ARG A 114 13.35 -35.83 -17.72
C ARG A 114 13.09 -35.81 -16.23
N PHE A 115 13.46 -36.87 -15.54
CA PHE A 115 13.32 -36.97 -14.09
C PHE A 115 14.63 -37.33 -13.43
N TYR A 116 14.97 -36.56 -12.41
CA TYR A 116 16.23 -36.67 -11.68
C TYR A 116 15.92 -36.86 -10.19
N PRO A 117 15.89 -38.10 -9.71
CA PRO A 117 15.67 -38.38 -8.30
C PRO A 117 16.88 -37.95 -7.47
N TYR A 118 16.63 -37.44 -6.27
CA TYR A 118 17.63 -37.04 -5.28
C TYR A 118 18.19 -38.27 -4.54
N ILE A 119 18.81 -39.17 -5.30
CA ILE A 119 19.37 -40.42 -4.76
C ILE A 119 20.61 -40.18 -3.88
N SER A 120 20.75 -41.00 -2.85
CA SER A 120 21.89 -40.99 -1.91
C SER A 120 23.20 -41.47 -2.54
N ALA A 121 23.13 -42.14 -3.70
CA ALA A 121 24.28 -42.50 -4.53
C ALA A 121 24.57 -41.37 -5.53
N GLY A 122 25.32 -40.37 -5.06
CA GLY A 122 25.48 -39.08 -5.70
C GLY A 122 26.08 -39.04 -7.11
N ILE A 123 25.92 -37.88 -7.72
CA ILE A 123 26.78 -37.34 -8.77
C ILE A 123 28.24 -37.60 -8.36
N ALA A 124 29.04 -38.16 -9.27
CA ALA A 124 30.45 -38.44 -9.03
C ALA A 124 31.18 -37.17 -8.53
N GLY A 125 31.52 -37.13 -7.24
CA GLY A 125 32.18 -35.99 -6.59
C GLY A 125 31.43 -35.33 -5.43
N MET A 126 30.14 -35.65 -5.20
CA MET A 126 29.40 -35.17 -4.01
C MET A 126 29.26 -36.28 -2.95
N PHE A 127 30.03 -36.19 -1.87
CA PHE A 127 30.14 -37.22 -0.80
C PHE A 127 29.10 -37.11 0.32
N TYR A 128 27.91 -36.57 0.07
CA TYR A 128 26.97 -36.20 1.15
C TYR A 128 25.51 -36.61 0.87
N PRO A 129 24.67 -36.78 1.91
CA PRO A 129 23.27 -37.18 1.74
C PRO A 129 22.43 -36.12 1.01
N MET A 130 21.50 -36.60 0.18
CA MET A 130 20.56 -35.84 -0.67
C MET A 130 19.11 -35.86 -0.15
N SER A 131 18.86 -36.59 0.92
CA SER A 131 17.58 -36.70 1.63
C SER A 131 17.83 -37.09 3.10
N ALA A 132 16.85 -36.85 3.96
CA ALA A 132 16.86 -37.23 5.37
C ALA A 132 15.46 -37.57 5.87
N SER A 133 15.39 -38.37 6.93
CA SER A 133 14.13 -38.81 7.56
C SER A 133 13.17 -39.48 6.56
N ASP A 134 11.87 -39.26 6.70
CA ASP A 134 10.81 -39.82 5.84
C ASP A 134 10.99 -39.45 4.36
N ASP A 135 11.59 -38.30 4.04
CA ASP A 135 11.95 -37.93 2.66
C ASP A 135 12.98 -38.88 2.04
N GLY A 136 13.78 -39.59 2.86
CA GLY A 136 14.70 -40.63 2.40
C GLY A 136 14.02 -41.92 1.96
N LEU A 137 12.72 -42.07 2.21
CA LEU A 137 11.88 -43.21 1.80
C LEU A 137 11.07 -42.93 0.53
N ALA A 138 11.17 -41.72 -0.03
CA ALA A 138 10.52 -41.31 -1.26
C ALA A 138 11.56 -40.94 -2.34
N GLU A 139 11.24 -41.20 -3.61
CA GLU A 139 12.05 -40.77 -4.75
C GLU A 139 11.83 -39.28 -5.06
N LYS A 140 12.00 -38.37 -4.08
CA LYS A 140 11.93 -36.93 -4.34
C LYS A 140 12.93 -36.52 -5.42
N GLY A 141 12.61 -35.51 -6.23
CA GLY A 141 13.46 -35.12 -7.35
C GLY A 141 13.03 -33.83 -8.04
N VAL A 142 13.61 -33.62 -9.21
CA VAL A 142 13.17 -32.60 -10.17
C VAL A 142 12.73 -33.26 -11.46
N ALA A 143 11.54 -32.90 -11.93
CA ALA A 143 11.08 -33.23 -13.28
C ALA A 143 11.16 -31.99 -14.17
N ILE A 144 11.66 -32.15 -15.39
CA ILE A 144 11.80 -31.07 -16.37
C ILE A 144 10.99 -31.42 -17.62
N VAL A 145 10.16 -30.48 -18.06
CA VAL A 145 9.41 -30.55 -19.31
C VAL A 145 9.62 -29.28 -20.14
N GLN A 146 9.39 -29.37 -21.44
CA GLN A 146 9.26 -28.21 -22.31
C GLN A 146 7.87 -28.19 -22.92
N ILE A 147 7.13 -27.09 -22.74
CA ILE A 147 5.80 -26.93 -23.35
C ILE A 147 5.90 -26.08 -24.62
N SER A 148 5.21 -26.51 -25.66
CA SER A 148 5.01 -25.71 -26.87
C SER A 148 3.72 -24.92 -26.73
N THR A 149 3.83 -23.62 -26.44
CA THR A 149 2.65 -22.81 -26.11
C THR A 149 1.85 -22.40 -27.34
N GLY A 150 2.46 -22.41 -28.53
CA GLY A 150 1.86 -21.81 -29.73
C GLY A 150 1.61 -20.30 -29.60
N LEU A 151 2.14 -19.69 -28.54
CA LEU A 151 2.08 -18.26 -28.22
C LEU A 151 3.43 -17.60 -28.54
N HIS A 152 3.60 -16.34 -28.12
CA HIS A 152 4.84 -15.56 -28.31
C HIS A 152 6.11 -16.16 -27.66
N PHE A 153 5.99 -17.21 -26.85
CA PHE A 153 7.11 -17.82 -26.14
C PHE A 153 7.78 -18.94 -26.95
N GLU A 154 7.06 -19.53 -27.91
CA GLU A 154 7.35 -20.76 -28.67
C GLU A 154 7.62 -22.01 -27.82
N ILE A 155 8.51 -21.91 -26.82
CA ILE A 155 8.93 -22.96 -25.90
C ILE A 155 9.12 -22.36 -24.52
N VAL A 156 8.53 -22.97 -23.49
CA VAL A 156 8.80 -22.64 -22.08
C VAL A 156 9.32 -23.90 -21.38
N THR A 157 10.43 -23.76 -20.65
CA THR A 157 11.00 -24.85 -19.85
C THR A 157 10.44 -24.76 -18.44
N ILE A 158 9.84 -25.85 -17.96
CA ILE A 158 9.26 -25.94 -16.61
C ILE A 158 10.02 -27.02 -15.84
N ALA A 159 10.63 -26.64 -14.73
CA ALA A 159 11.16 -27.57 -13.75
C ALA A 159 10.25 -27.58 -12.52
N LEU A 160 9.66 -28.73 -12.21
CA LEU A 160 8.84 -28.93 -11.03
C LEU A 160 9.58 -29.80 -10.00
N THR A 161 9.46 -29.45 -8.73
CA THR A 161 10.18 -30.13 -7.66
C THR A 161 9.42 -30.07 -6.34
N HIS A 162 9.77 -30.98 -5.43
CA HIS A 162 9.40 -30.95 -4.02
C HIS A 162 10.70 -31.20 -3.23
N LEU A 163 11.21 -30.17 -2.55
CA LEU A 163 12.48 -30.26 -1.84
C LEU A 163 12.33 -30.93 -0.47
N GLN A 164 13.49 -31.18 0.17
CA GLN A 164 13.59 -31.75 1.51
C GLN A 164 12.79 -30.91 2.53
N ALA A 165 11.85 -31.54 3.23
CA ALA A 165 11.06 -30.93 4.29
C ALA A 165 11.90 -30.63 5.54
N PHE A 166 11.39 -29.76 6.41
CA PHE A 166 11.80 -29.65 7.81
C PHE A 166 10.69 -30.22 8.70
N TYR A 167 11.05 -30.91 9.78
CA TYR A 167 10.12 -31.67 10.62
C TYR A 167 10.05 -31.12 12.04
N GLU A 168 11.20 -30.84 12.63
CA GLU A 168 11.30 -30.42 14.04
C GLU A 168 11.47 -28.91 14.16
N GLU A 169 12.36 -28.30 13.37
CA GLU A 169 12.71 -26.89 13.50
C GLU A 169 12.76 -26.18 12.15
N VAL A 170 12.41 -24.89 12.15
CA VAL A 170 12.51 -24.05 10.95
C VAL A 170 13.96 -24.01 10.47
N GLY A 171 14.17 -24.34 9.19
CA GLY A 171 15.51 -24.37 8.59
C GLY A 171 16.28 -25.68 8.81
N GLU A 172 15.67 -26.68 9.45
CA GLU A 172 16.18 -28.05 9.46
C GLU A 172 16.44 -28.53 8.03
N HIS A 173 17.54 -29.25 7.83
CA HIS A 173 17.94 -29.81 6.54
C HIS A 173 18.23 -28.79 5.40
N HIS A 174 18.43 -27.50 5.70
CA HIS A 174 18.78 -26.49 4.69
C HIS A 174 19.99 -26.88 3.81
N THR A 175 20.99 -27.59 4.35
CA THR A 175 22.15 -28.07 3.57
C THR A 175 21.78 -29.15 2.55
N ILE A 176 20.73 -29.93 2.80
CA ILE A 176 20.20 -30.92 1.86
C ILE A 176 19.45 -30.19 0.75
N ARG A 177 18.55 -29.26 1.08
CA ARG A 177 17.85 -28.41 0.09
C ARG A 177 18.82 -27.66 -0.81
N LEU A 178 19.90 -27.11 -0.26
CA LEU A 178 20.97 -26.48 -1.03
C LEU A 178 21.57 -27.40 -2.10
N ARG A 179 21.79 -28.68 -1.78
CA ARG A 179 22.32 -29.66 -2.74
C ARG A 179 21.28 -30.07 -3.78
N GLN A 180 20.02 -30.21 -3.38
CA GLN A 180 18.92 -30.48 -4.30
C GLN A 180 18.73 -29.34 -5.31
N LEU A 181 18.84 -28.08 -4.86
CA LEU A 181 18.87 -26.91 -5.74
C LEU A 181 20.04 -26.96 -6.73
N LYS A 182 21.20 -27.48 -6.32
CA LYS A 182 22.36 -27.70 -7.21
C LYS A 182 22.15 -28.78 -8.26
N VAL A 183 21.36 -29.80 -7.95
CA VAL A 183 20.91 -30.77 -8.96
C VAL A 183 20.02 -30.07 -9.98
N ILE A 184 19.01 -29.31 -9.54
CA ILE A 184 18.13 -28.55 -10.45
C ILE A 184 18.95 -27.67 -11.40
N GLU A 185 19.95 -26.98 -10.87
CA GLU A 185 20.90 -26.18 -11.66
C GLU A 185 21.64 -27.01 -12.72
N ALA A 186 22.27 -28.11 -12.32
CA ALA A 186 23.03 -28.96 -13.23
C ALA A 186 22.17 -29.52 -14.36
N GLU A 187 20.94 -29.95 -14.04
CA GLU A 187 20.06 -30.59 -15.01
C GLU A 187 19.40 -29.61 -15.98
N LEU A 188 19.11 -28.39 -15.52
CA LEU A 188 18.73 -27.31 -16.43
C LEU A 188 19.89 -26.96 -17.37
N ILE A 189 21.12 -26.87 -16.86
CA ILE A 189 22.32 -26.59 -17.68
C ILE A 189 22.54 -27.70 -18.71
N ASP A 190 22.37 -28.97 -18.34
CA ASP A 190 22.49 -30.10 -19.27
C ASP A 190 21.44 -30.01 -20.40
N LEU A 191 20.19 -29.70 -20.06
CA LEU A 191 19.11 -29.67 -21.04
C LEU A 191 19.16 -28.45 -21.96
N ILE A 192 19.31 -27.25 -21.40
CA ILE A 192 19.14 -25.99 -22.15
C ILE A 192 20.44 -25.20 -22.32
N GLY A 193 21.55 -25.65 -21.76
CA GLY A 193 22.85 -25.00 -21.80
C GLY A 193 23.10 -24.05 -20.62
N ALA A 194 24.37 -23.69 -20.40
CA ALA A 194 24.76 -22.74 -19.36
C ALA A 194 24.08 -21.36 -19.54
N PRO A 195 23.84 -20.61 -18.45
CA PRO A 195 23.10 -19.34 -18.51
C PRO A 195 23.87 -18.17 -19.16
N GLU A 196 25.20 -18.24 -19.15
CA GLU A 196 26.06 -17.23 -19.78
C GLU A 196 25.70 -17.10 -21.27
N ASP A 197 25.09 -15.97 -21.66
CA ASP A 197 24.70 -15.64 -23.04
C ASP A 197 23.65 -16.53 -23.70
N ASN A 198 22.84 -17.21 -22.90
CA ASN A 198 21.81 -18.12 -23.38
C ASN A 198 20.38 -17.60 -23.15
N GLY A 199 19.74 -17.13 -24.22
CA GLY A 199 18.36 -16.62 -24.19
C GLY A 199 17.26 -17.66 -23.91
N ASN A 200 17.61 -18.95 -23.80
CA ASN A 200 16.64 -19.97 -23.35
C ASN A 200 16.30 -19.81 -21.86
N TRP A 201 17.20 -19.22 -21.07
CA TRP A 201 16.97 -18.95 -19.65
C TRP A 201 15.88 -17.92 -19.39
N ASP A 202 15.64 -17.02 -20.36
CA ASP A 202 14.55 -16.03 -20.31
C ASP A 202 13.15 -16.67 -20.33
N LYS A 203 13.06 -17.99 -20.54
CA LYS A 203 11.83 -18.79 -20.64
C LYS A 203 11.80 -19.99 -19.68
N VAL A 204 12.55 -19.92 -18.58
CA VAL A 204 12.60 -20.96 -17.54
C VAL A 204 11.67 -20.60 -16.39
N ILE A 205 10.88 -21.56 -15.92
CA ILE A 205 10.10 -21.45 -14.70
C ILE A 205 10.46 -22.64 -13.82
N VAL A 206 10.80 -22.38 -12.56
CA VAL A 206 10.98 -23.42 -11.54
C VAL A 206 9.90 -23.26 -10.50
N LEU A 207 9.17 -24.32 -10.17
CA LEU A 207 8.02 -24.20 -9.28
C LEU A 207 7.79 -25.46 -8.45
N GLY A 208 7.06 -25.28 -7.35
CA GLY A 208 6.70 -26.35 -6.42
C GLY A 208 6.92 -25.95 -4.98
N ASP A 209 6.77 -26.93 -4.09
CA ASP A 209 7.10 -26.80 -2.68
C ASP A 209 8.62 -26.88 -2.49
N LEU A 210 9.22 -25.74 -2.17
CA LEU A 210 10.67 -25.66 -1.93
C LEU A 210 11.03 -25.94 -0.46
N ASN A 211 10.05 -26.03 0.45
CA ASN A 211 10.30 -26.18 1.89
C ASN A 211 11.28 -25.14 2.47
N ILE A 212 11.42 -24.00 1.79
CA ILE A 212 12.22 -22.85 2.22
C ILE A 212 11.23 -21.82 2.71
N ARG A 213 11.36 -21.40 3.96
CA ARG A 213 10.49 -20.37 4.55
C ARG A 213 10.78 -18.99 3.97
N GLY A 214 9.79 -18.38 3.32
CA GLY A 214 9.95 -17.13 2.56
C GLY A 214 9.66 -15.81 3.30
N ASP A 215 9.20 -15.85 4.55
CA ASP A 215 8.86 -14.64 5.31
C ASP A 215 10.09 -13.92 5.90
N THR A 216 9.90 -12.66 6.28
CA THR A 216 10.96 -11.81 6.85
C THR A 216 11.08 -12.07 8.37
N PRO A 217 12.29 -12.06 8.97
CA PRO A 217 12.51 -12.44 10.37
C PRO A 217 11.65 -11.65 11.37
N PRO A 218 11.30 -12.27 12.51
CA PRO A 218 12.18 -12.04 13.66
C PRO A 218 12.81 -13.31 14.22
N TYR A 219 12.54 -14.49 13.66
CA TYR A 219 12.97 -15.76 14.27
C TYR A 219 14.40 -16.20 13.96
N SER A 220 15.14 -15.52 13.06
CA SER A 220 16.59 -15.73 12.97
C SER A 220 17.30 -14.59 13.72
N THR A 221 17.80 -14.88 14.92
CA THR A 221 18.62 -13.97 15.73
C THR A 221 19.94 -13.57 15.06
N GLU A 222 20.26 -14.13 13.89
CA GLU A 222 21.53 -13.90 13.17
C GLU A 222 21.38 -13.18 11.82
N GLY A 223 20.18 -12.76 11.39
CA GLY A 223 20.03 -11.99 10.14
C GLY A 223 20.39 -12.77 8.85
N HIS A 224 20.40 -14.11 8.88
CA HIS A 224 20.84 -14.98 7.78
C HIS A 224 19.86 -16.15 7.51
N GLY A 225 18.58 -15.85 7.27
CA GLY A 225 17.58 -16.88 6.93
C GLY A 225 17.90 -17.63 5.62
N GLU A 226 17.46 -18.89 5.52
CA GLU A 226 17.72 -19.76 4.37
C GLU A 226 17.26 -19.15 3.03
N TRP A 227 16.08 -18.51 3.00
CA TRP A 227 15.59 -17.80 1.81
C TRP A 227 16.58 -16.73 1.34
N THR A 228 17.11 -15.90 2.25
CA THR A 228 18.10 -14.88 1.93
C THR A 228 19.37 -15.52 1.36
N ASN A 229 19.76 -16.68 1.88
CA ASN A 229 20.91 -17.40 1.35
C ASN A 229 20.64 -17.90 -0.08
N VAL A 230 19.50 -18.51 -0.35
CA VAL A 230 19.16 -19.06 -1.67
C VAL A 230 18.98 -17.97 -2.75
N PHE A 231 18.31 -16.87 -2.41
CA PHE A 231 17.90 -15.87 -3.41
C PHE A 231 18.75 -14.58 -3.43
N ILE A 232 19.49 -14.27 -2.35
CA ILE A 232 20.30 -13.03 -2.27
C ILE A 232 21.80 -13.32 -2.10
N ASN A 233 22.18 -14.16 -1.14
CA ASN A 233 23.57 -14.30 -0.69
C ASN A 233 24.35 -15.47 -1.33
N ASN A 234 23.92 -16.01 -2.48
CA ASN A 234 24.61 -17.12 -3.17
C ASN A 234 24.86 -18.34 -2.26
N GLY A 235 23.91 -18.73 -1.43
CA GLY A 235 24.05 -19.78 -0.43
C GLY A 235 24.65 -19.33 0.91
N GLY A 236 25.00 -18.05 1.10
CA GLY A 236 25.43 -17.50 2.40
C GLY A 236 26.81 -17.97 2.88
N PRO A 237 27.13 -17.85 4.19
CA PRO A 237 28.41 -18.33 4.77
C PRO A 237 28.61 -19.85 4.67
N TYR A 238 27.61 -20.59 4.17
CA TYR A 238 27.64 -22.02 3.88
C TYR A 238 28.34 -22.36 2.55
N ASN A 239 29.07 -21.38 2.00
CA ASN A 239 30.08 -21.51 0.97
C ASN A 239 31.20 -22.45 1.46
N ASN A 240 31.02 -23.75 1.22
CA ASN A 240 31.86 -24.83 1.71
C ASN A 240 33.19 -24.96 0.95
N ALA A 241 33.99 -23.89 0.92
CA ALA A 241 35.40 -23.97 0.50
C ALA A 241 36.18 -25.01 1.36
N SER A 242 35.74 -25.26 2.60
CA SER A 242 36.26 -26.28 3.51
C SER A 242 35.86 -27.73 3.16
N GLN A 243 34.90 -27.94 2.25
CA GLN A 243 34.49 -29.28 1.78
C GLN A 243 35.00 -29.63 0.38
N GLY A 244 35.94 -28.85 -0.18
CA GLY A 244 36.60 -29.15 -1.45
C GLY A 244 35.82 -28.76 -2.72
N ILE A 245 34.76 -27.95 -2.60
CA ILE A 245 33.97 -27.44 -3.73
C ILE A 245 34.67 -26.20 -4.31
N ALA A 246 34.99 -26.21 -5.61
CA ALA A 246 35.73 -25.13 -6.25
C ALA A 246 34.91 -23.83 -6.29
N VAL A 247 35.56 -22.67 -6.16
CA VAL A 247 34.93 -21.33 -6.01
C VAL A 247 33.89 -20.97 -7.10
N ARG A 248 33.97 -21.56 -8.31
CA ARG A 248 32.95 -21.37 -9.37
C ARG A 248 31.67 -22.20 -9.20
N GLN A 249 31.67 -23.22 -8.34
CA GLN A 249 30.50 -24.07 -8.01
C GLN A 249 29.66 -23.49 -6.87
N ASN A 250 30.06 -22.36 -6.27
CA ASN A 250 29.45 -21.78 -5.07
C ASN A 250 28.35 -20.75 -5.33
N LYS A 251 27.90 -20.60 -6.58
CA LYS A 251 26.83 -19.66 -6.94
C LYS A 251 25.60 -20.42 -7.42
N LEU A 252 24.44 -20.18 -6.83
CA LEU A 252 23.19 -20.83 -7.26
C LEU A 252 22.56 -20.06 -8.42
N ILE A 253 21.98 -20.77 -9.38
CA ILE A 253 21.10 -20.12 -10.38
C ILE A 253 19.94 -19.37 -9.70
N PHE A 254 19.50 -19.79 -8.51
CA PHE A 254 18.47 -19.11 -7.72
C PHE A 254 18.89 -17.74 -7.17
N THR A 255 20.18 -17.42 -7.21
CA THR A 255 20.68 -16.08 -6.87
C THR A 255 21.00 -15.25 -8.12
N GLU A 256 21.58 -15.88 -9.13
CA GLU A 256 22.09 -15.17 -10.32
C GLU A 256 21.10 -15.09 -11.48
N GLN A 257 20.31 -16.14 -11.70
CA GLN A 257 19.52 -16.34 -12.92
C GLN A 257 18.02 -16.43 -12.66
N LEU A 258 17.59 -16.82 -11.47
CA LEU A 258 16.20 -16.93 -11.08
C LEU A 258 15.91 -16.02 -9.89
N ILE A 259 14.63 -15.70 -9.72
CA ILE A 259 14.10 -14.87 -8.65
C ILE A 259 12.83 -15.50 -8.08
N ASP A 260 12.58 -15.27 -6.80
CA ASP A 260 11.27 -15.52 -6.18
C ASP A 260 10.23 -14.60 -6.83
N GLY A 261 9.28 -15.19 -7.57
CA GLY A 261 8.27 -14.44 -8.30
C GLY A 261 7.35 -13.61 -7.41
N TRP A 262 6.95 -14.14 -6.24
CA TRP A 262 6.03 -13.45 -5.35
C TRP A 262 6.69 -12.19 -4.78
N ARG A 263 7.85 -12.38 -4.13
CA ARG A 263 8.59 -11.26 -3.53
C ARG A 263 9.02 -10.22 -4.57
N THR A 264 9.43 -10.68 -5.74
CA THR A 264 9.97 -9.77 -6.74
C THR A 264 8.88 -8.99 -7.44
N PHE A 265 7.77 -9.63 -7.82
CA PHE A 265 6.76 -8.99 -8.67
C PHE A 265 5.55 -8.45 -7.89
N MET A 266 5.16 -9.04 -6.77
CA MET A 266 3.94 -8.68 -6.01
C MET A 266 4.21 -7.67 -4.88
N THR A 267 5.10 -6.70 -5.12
CA THR A 267 5.50 -5.67 -4.15
C THR A 267 5.31 -4.27 -4.71
N PRO A 268 5.16 -3.23 -3.86
CA PRO A 268 5.17 -1.84 -4.32
C PRO A 268 6.47 -1.49 -5.05
N PRO A 269 6.41 -0.61 -6.08
CA PRO A 269 7.63 -0.17 -6.75
C PRO A 269 8.62 0.45 -5.76
N GLY A 270 9.86 -0.06 -5.76
CA GLY A 270 10.93 0.39 -4.86
C GLY A 270 10.87 -0.15 -3.42
N ALA A 271 9.92 -1.03 -3.09
CA ALA A 271 9.85 -1.65 -1.77
C ALA A 271 10.94 -2.72 -1.56
N PHE A 272 11.55 -2.71 -0.38
CA PHE A 272 12.52 -3.74 0.05
C PHE A 272 11.90 -4.81 0.96
N MET A 273 10.80 -4.48 1.65
CA MET A 273 10.03 -5.39 2.49
C MET A 273 8.70 -5.73 1.83
N GLU A 274 8.27 -6.98 2.01
CA GLU A 274 7.04 -7.51 1.43
C GLU A 274 5.82 -6.98 2.20
N ALA A 275 4.96 -6.20 1.55
CA ALA A 275 3.67 -5.79 2.11
C ALA A 275 2.68 -6.96 2.18
N ASP A 276 2.69 -7.83 1.15
CA ASP A 276 1.97 -9.11 1.10
C ASP A 276 2.99 -10.27 1.15
N PRO A 277 3.07 -11.02 2.27
CA PRO A 277 4.07 -12.09 2.45
C PRO A 277 3.80 -13.35 1.62
N GLY A 278 2.64 -13.46 0.97
CA GLY A 278 2.37 -14.60 0.09
C GLY A 278 2.31 -15.95 0.82
N LEU A 279 1.64 -15.99 1.97
CA LEU A 279 1.58 -17.18 2.84
C LEU A 279 0.82 -18.33 2.18
N THR A 280 1.52 -19.44 1.94
CA THR A 280 0.98 -20.63 1.27
C THR A 280 0.78 -21.80 2.20
N ASN A 281 1.49 -21.87 3.32
CA ASN A 281 1.35 -22.92 4.32
C ASN A 281 0.76 -22.37 5.63
N THR A 282 0.00 -23.20 6.35
CA THR A 282 -0.40 -22.97 7.73
C THR A 282 -0.26 -24.25 8.54
N ASN A 283 0.66 -24.28 9.50
CA ASN A 283 0.85 -25.44 10.37
C ASN A 283 -0.46 -25.77 11.12
N LEU A 284 -1.04 -26.94 10.82
CA LEU A 284 -2.32 -27.37 11.38
C LEU A 284 -2.20 -28.11 12.71
N LYS A 285 -1.00 -28.56 13.10
CA LYS A 285 -0.77 -29.38 14.29
C LYS A 285 0.01 -28.60 15.35
N GLU A 286 -0.40 -28.76 16.60
CA GLU A 286 0.42 -28.33 17.74
C GLU A 286 1.51 -29.38 17.93
N GLY A 287 2.73 -29.08 17.46
CA GLY A 287 3.90 -29.91 17.68
C GLY A 287 4.65 -29.49 18.95
N GLU A 288 5.54 -30.33 19.46
CA GLU A 288 6.44 -29.95 20.57
C GLU A 288 7.38 -28.79 20.18
N HIS A 289 7.59 -28.53 18.88
CA HIS A 289 8.62 -27.62 18.38
C HIS A 289 8.14 -26.52 17.42
N LEU A 290 6.99 -26.66 16.75
CA LEU A 290 6.38 -25.61 15.91
C LEU A 290 4.96 -25.27 16.40
N PRO A 291 4.63 -23.98 16.60
CA PRO A 291 3.32 -23.60 17.10
C PRO A 291 2.24 -23.85 16.04
N ALA A 292 1.10 -24.36 16.49
CA ALA A 292 -0.10 -24.45 15.65
C ALA A 292 -0.50 -23.05 15.14
N GLY A 293 -0.91 -22.97 13.88
CA GLY A 293 -1.28 -21.72 13.22
C GLY A 293 -0.11 -20.87 12.74
N LEU A 294 1.13 -21.36 12.84
CA LEU A 294 2.28 -20.75 12.15
C LEU A 294 1.97 -20.70 10.65
N LYS A 295 2.14 -19.52 10.03
CA LYS A 295 1.90 -19.33 8.60
C LYS A 295 3.22 -19.05 7.90
N GLU A 296 3.44 -19.72 6.78
CA GLU A 296 4.70 -19.70 6.06
C GLU A 296 4.48 -19.60 4.55
N ARG A 297 5.49 -19.15 3.81
CA ARG A 297 5.54 -19.29 2.35
C ARG A 297 6.54 -20.41 2.03
N LEU A 298 6.04 -21.54 1.57
CA LEU A 298 6.84 -22.73 1.22
C LEU A 298 6.73 -23.09 -0.26
N ASP A 299 5.65 -22.70 -0.91
CA ASP A 299 5.40 -22.92 -2.32
C ASP A 299 5.92 -21.72 -3.13
N TYR A 300 6.59 -22.00 -4.25
CA TYR A 300 7.21 -20.98 -5.08
C TYR A 300 6.90 -21.17 -6.56
N ILE A 301 6.88 -20.04 -7.28
CA ILE A 301 7.05 -19.99 -8.72
C ILE A 301 8.17 -19.00 -8.99
N CYS A 302 9.33 -19.53 -9.37
CA CYS A 302 10.55 -18.80 -9.65
C CYS A 302 10.65 -18.47 -11.13
N PHE A 303 11.08 -17.24 -11.42
CA PHE A 303 11.15 -16.70 -12.78
C PHE A 303 12.58 -16.28 -13.13
N PRO A 304 12.91 -16.07 -14.42
CA PRO A 304 14.21 -15.57 -14.82
C PRO A 304 14.45 -14.16 -14.29
N LYS A 305 15.66 -13.90 -13.84
CA LYS A 305 16.13 -12.57 -13.49
C LYS A 305 16.40 -11.77 -14.76
N GLN A 306 16.08 -10.48 -14.72
CA GLN A 306 16.45 -9.58 -15.81
C GLN A 306 17.96 -9.63 -16.05
N ARG A 307 18.36 -10.03 -17.27
CA ARG A 307 19.75 -9.93 -17.69
C ARG A 307 20.11 -8.45 -17.86
N THR A 308 21.33 -8.08 -17.50
CA THR A 308 21.87 -6.75 -17.82
C THR A 308 22.29 -6.75 -19.28
N ASP A 309 21.38 -6.31 -20.16
CA ASP A 309 21.65 -6.24 -21.60
C ASP A 309 22.58 -5.05 -21.91
N ALA A 310 23.37 -5.19 -22.98
CA ALA A 310 24.09 -4.08 -23.57
C ALA A 310 23.12 -2.93 -23.90
N MET A 311 23.53 -1.69 -23.63
CA MET A 311 22.68 -0.49 -23.82
C MET A 311 21.89 -0.52 -25.14
N GLY A 312 20.56 -0.65 -25.05
CA GLY A 312 19.66 -0.37 -26.18
C GLY A 312 18.55 -1.39 -26.45
N GLU A 313 18.61 -2.62 -25.92
CA GLU A 313 17.54 -3.61 -26.09
C GLU A 313 16.58 -3.62 -24.88
N THR A 314 15.30 -3.88 -25.12
CA THR A 314 14.32 -4.10 -24.04
C THR A 314 14.40 -5.56 -23.63
N PRO A 315 14.80 -5.89 -22.39
CA PRO A 315 14.96 -7.29 -21.98
C PRO A 315 13.63 -8.03 -22.11
N ARG A 316 13.66 -9.19 -22.75
CA ARG A 316 12.49 -10.06 -22.90
C ARG A 316 12.70 -11.32 -22.08
N HIS A 317 12.24 -11.30 -20.83
CA HIS A 317 12.14 -12.49 -19.98
C HIS A 317 10.71 -12.67 -19.45
N LEU A 318 10.38 -13.89 -19.03
CA LEU A 318 9.10 -14.19 -18.41
C LEU A 318 8.98 -13.53 -17.04
N VAL A 319 7.83 -12.93 -16.78
CA VAL A 319 7.46 -12.34 -15.48
C VAL A 319 6.07 -12.80 -15.07
N ALA A 320 5.81 -12.83 -13.77
CA ALA A 320 4.46 -12.96 -13.26
C ALA A 320 3.78 -11.60 -13.27
N GLN A 321 2.88 -11.37 -14.24
CA GLN A 321 2.07 -10.16 -14.29
C GLN A 321 1.10 -10.06 -13.11
N HIS A 322 0.64 -11.20 -12.59
CA HIS A 322 -0.17 -11.27 -11.37
C HIS A 322 0.04 -12.64 -10.75
N MET A 323 0.16 -12.70 -9.42
CA MET A 323 0.11 -13.93 -8.67
C MET A 323 -1.01 -13.85 -7.64
N ARG A 324 -1.71 -14.97 -7.45
CA ARG A 324 -2.76 -15.11 -6.46
C ARG A 324 -2.58 -16.42 -5.71
N ILE A 325 -2.69 -16.34 -4.40
CA ILE A 325 -2.92 -17.52 -3.56
C ILE A 325 -4.38 -17.86 -3.71
N LEU A 326 -4.65 -19.04 -4.25
CA LEU A 326 -6.01 -19.55 -4.33
C LEU A 326 -6.48 -19.77 -2.88
N PRO A 327 -7.57 -19.11 -2.45
CA PRO A 327 -8.02 -19.25 -1.08
C PRO A 327 -8.32 -20.73 -0.80
N SER A 328 -8.09 -21.17 0.44
CA SER A 328 -8.68 -22.40 0.97
C SER A 328 -10.23 -22.38 0.96
N ASN A 329 -10.81 -21.21 0.66
CA ASN A 329 -12.23 -20.88 0.74
C ASN A 329 -12.71 -20.30 -0.61
N PHE A 330 -13.11 -21.17 -1.54
CA PHE A 330 -13.88 -20.79 -2.73
C PHE A 330 -15.38 -20.92 -2.41
N SER A 331 -16.06 -19.78 -2.34
CA SER A 331 -17.38 -19.54 -1.71
C SER A 331 -18.62 -20.09 -2.43
N ALA A 332 -18.49 -21.18 -3.19
CA ALA A 332 -19.63 -22.01 -3.61
C ALA A 332 -19.45 -23.50 -3.24
N LEU A 333 -18.29 -23.84 -2.67
CA LEU A 333 -17.83 -25.20 -2.41
C LEU A 333 -17.42 -25.44 -0.96
N ASP A 334 -17.95 -24.63 -0.04
CA ASP A 334 -17.65 -24.60 1.39
C ASP A 334 -17.95 -25.92 2.16
N MET A 335 -18.45 -26.98 1.51
CA MET A 335 -18.54 -28.33 2.12
C MET A 335 -17.59 -29.38 1.53
N ALA A 336 -16.90 -29.09 0.43
CA ALA A 336 -15.96 -30.04 -0.19
C ALA A 336 -14.49 -29.60 -0.04
N PHE A 337 -14.20 -28.33 0.27
CA PHE A 337 -12.82 -27.86 0.48
C PHE A 337 -12.40 -27.75 1.96
N GLU A 338 -13.35 -27.61 2.90
CA GLU A 338 -13.09 -27.74 4.36
C GLU A 338 -12.39 -29.06 4.74
N ARG A 339 -12.40 -30.04 3.84
CA ARG A 339 -11.84 -31.37 4.07
C ARG A 339 -10.54 -31.66 3.33
N ILE A 340 -9.98 -30.74 2.51
CA ILE A 340 -8.64 -30.98 1.91
C ILE A 340 -7.60 -31.20 2.99
N GLN A 341 -7.72 -30.50 4.12
CA GLN A 341 -6.77 -30.65 5.22
C GLN A 341 -5.30 -30.65 4.74
N SER A 342 -5.03 -30.01 3.58
CA SER A 342 -3.68 -29.63 3.21
C SER A 342 -3.39 -28.38 4.01
N ASP A 343 -2.27 -28.37 4.70
CA ASP A 343 -1.69 -27.18 5.28
C ASP A 343 -1.19 -26.21 4.20
N HIS A 344 -1.08 -26.63 2.93
CA HIS A 344 -0.70 -25.79 1.79
C HIS A 344 -1.90 -25.19 1.01
N LYS A 345 -1.60 -24.11 0.27
CA LYS A 345 -2.50 -23.38 -0.62
C LYS A 345 -1.87 -23.27 -2.00
N GLY A 346 -2.68 -23.44 -3.03
CA GLY A 346 -2.21 -23.31 -4.41
C GLY A 346 -1.82 -21.87 -4.77
N ILE A 347 -0.74 -21.72 -5.54
CA ILE A 347 -0.31 -20.44 -6.12
C ILE A 347 -0.58 -20.44 -7.62
N LEU A 348 -1.39 -19.50 -8.08
CA LEU A 348 -1.63 -19.23 -9.49
C LEU A 348 -0.82 -18.02 -9.95
N ALA A 349 -0.07 -18.17 -11.04
CA ALA A 349 0.62 -17.08 -11.72
C ALA A 349 0.06 -16.86 -13.14
N GLN A 350 -0.19 -15.59 -13.46
CA GLN A 350 -0.44 -15.08 -14.82
C GLN A 350 0.89 -14.66 -15.43
N VAL A 351 1.39 -15.43 -16.37
CA VAL A 351 2.75 -15.32 -16.89
C VAL A 351 2.77 -14.74 -18.30
N HIS A 352 3.68 -13.80 -18.52
CA HIS A 352 3.93 -13.22 -19.84
C HIS A 352 5.35 -12.65 -19.95
N TRP A 353 5.73 -12.17 -21.14
CA TRP A 353 6.92 -11.34 -21.33
C TRP A 353 6.87 -10.05 -20.50
N GLN A 354 8.03 -9.60 -20.01
CA GLN A 354 8.18 -8.29 -19.40
C GLN A 354 7.84 -7.17 -20.39
N PHE A 355 7.06 -6.21 -19.90
CA PHE A 355 6.75 -4.95 -20.56
C PHE A 355 6.72 -3.84 -19.52
N LYS A 356 6.76 -2.58 -19.97
CA LYS A 356 6.58 -1.44 -19.07
C LYS A 356 5.26 -1.59 -18.30
N TYR A 357 5.34 -1.39 -16.98
CA TYR A 357 4.20 -1.42 -16.05
C TYR A 357 3.39 -2.72 -16.00
N ASN A 358 3.90 -3.86 -16.48
CA ASN A 358 3.09 -5.09 -16.54
C ASN A 358 3.19 -6.01 -15.32
N THR A 359 3.88 -5.58 -14.28
CA THR A 359 3.94 -6.22 -12.97
C THR A 359 3.68 -5.18 -11.86
N PRO A 360 3.17 -5.57 -10.67
CA PRO A 360 2.97 -4.65 -9.55
C PRO A 360 4.24 -3.91 -9.11
N ASN A 361 5.39 -4.58 -9.04
CA ASN A 361 6.68 -3.96 -8.68
C ASN A 361 7.19 -2.94 -9.70
N GLN A 362 6.65 -2.94 -10.91
CA GLN A 362 6.95 -1.97 -11.96
C GLN A 362 5.74 -1.09 -12.25
N ALA A 363 4.71 -1.07 -11.41
CA ALA A 363 3.49 -0.31 -11.65
C ALA A 363 3.75 1.18 -11.87
N LYS A 364 2.90 1.83 -12.68
CA LYS A 364 2.92 3.29 -12.85
C LYS A 364 2.56 3.95 -11.52
N LEU A 365 3.39 4.88 -11.06
CA LEU A 365 3.18 5.57 -9.80
C LEU A 365 2.17 6.71 -9.96
N GLN A 366 1.35 6.93 -8.94
CA GLN A 366 0.40 8.05 -8.84
C GLN A 366 1.04 9.42 -9.17
N GLY A 367 2.30 9.65 -8.77
CA GLY A 367 3.02 10.90 -9.01
C GLY A 367 3.41 11.15 -10.48
N ASP A 368 3.37 10.13 -11.34
CA ASP A 368 3.76 10.22 -12.75
C ASP A 368 2.57 10.57 -13.68
N PHE A 369 1.45 10.98 -13.09
CA PHE A 369 0.22 11.31 -13.82
C PHE A 369 0.22 12.78 -14.23
N VAL A 370 -0.38 13.08 -15.38
CA VAL A 370 -0.62 14.47 -15.79
C VAL A 370 -1.85 14.99 -15.06
N HIS A 371 -1.72 16.14 -14.40
CA HIS A 371 -2.79 16.73 -13.60
C HIS A 371 -3.51 17.84 -14.37
N PHE A 372 -4.84 17.73 -14.46
CA PHE A 372 -5.72 18.75 -15.03
C PHE A 372 -6.60 19.32 -13.92
N GLN A 373 -6.46 20.63 -13.66
CA GLN A 373 -7.24 21.33 -12.66
C GLN A 373 -8.60 21.74 -13.25
N ALA A 374 -9.70 21.34 -12.60
CA ALA A 374 -11.03 21.75 -13.05
C ALA A 374 -11.22 23.28 -12.86
N PRO A 375 -11.90 23.98 -13.79
CA PRO A 375 -12.21 25.40 -13.66
C PRO A 375 -12.90 25.74 -12.33
N ASP A 376 -12.43 26.81 -11.70
CA ASP A 376 -12.91 27.33 -10.40
C ASP A 376 -12.88 26.30 -9.24
N SER A 377 -12.20 25.16 -9.42
CA SER A 377 -12.23 23.98 -8.54
C SER A 377 -10.88 23.69 -7.92
N LEU A 378 -10.87 23.01 -6.77
CA LEU A 378 -9.68 22.36 -6.22
C LEU A 378 -9.54 20.90 -6.69
N VAL A 379 -10.57 20.32 -7.31
CA VAL A 379 -10.56 18.94 -7.83
C VAL A 379 -9.64 18.82 -9.03
N LYS A 380 -8.79 17.78 -9.01
CA LYS A 380 -7.86 17.43 -10.09
C LYS A 380 -8.28 16.14 -10.76
N VAL A 381 -8.28 16.14 -12.09
CA VAL A 381 -8.36 14.92 -12.90
C VAL A 381 -6.93 14.50 -13.24
N ASN A 382 -6.56 13.29 -12.85
CA ASN A 382 -5.20 12.76 -13.02
C ASN A 382 -5.22 11.74 -14.13
N ILE A 383 -4.46 11.96 -15.21
CA ILE A 383 -4.52 11.13 -16.42
C ILE A 383 -3.15 10.48 -16.69
N ALA A 384 -3.17 9.17 -16.94
CA ALA A 384 -2.07 8.42 -17.52
C ALA A 384 -2.32 8.21 -19.01
N ASN A 385 -1.44 8.75 -19.85
CA ASN A 385 -1.53 8.67 -21.31
C ASN A 385 -0.36 7.90 -21.96
N ASP A 386 0.53 7.31 -21.15
CA ASP A 386 1.68 6.50 -21.60
C ASP A 386 1.49 5.00 -21.40
N LEU A 387 0.27 4.57 -21.04
CA LEU A 387 -0.09 3.17 -20.84
C LEU A 387 -0.41 2.49 -22.18
N LYS A 388 -0.07 1.19 -22.30
CA LYS A 388 -0.27 0.43 -23.53
C LYS A 388 -0.51 -1.05 -23.24
N ILE A 389 -1.36 -1.69 -24.05
CA ILE A 389 -1.44 -3.15 -24.18
C ILE A 389 -0.62 -3.55 -25.42
N PRO A 390 0.67 -3.91 -25.29
CA PRO A 390 1.55 -4.17 -26.43
C PRO A 390 1.27 -5.51 -27.12
N SER A 391 0.64 -6.45 -26.41
CA SER A 391 0.26 -7.76 -26.89
C SER A 391 -1.01 -8.22 -26.16
N PRO A 392 -1.88 -9.02 -26.79
CA PRO A 392 -3.08 -9.55 -26.14
C PRO A 392 -2.75 -10.31 -24.84
N GLY A 393 -3.58 -10.13 -23.82
CA GLY A 393 -3.40 -10.73 -22.48
C GLY A 393 -2.53 -9.92 -21.52
N VAL A 394 -1.71 -8.98 -22.01
CA VAL A 394 -0.84 -8.17 -21.15
C VAL A 394 -1.65 -7.29 -20.19
N PHE A 395 -1.24 -7.30 -18.92
CA PHE A 395 -1.76 -6.42 -17.88
C PHE A 395 -0.96 -5.11 -17.81
N GLN A 396 -1.59 -4.08 -17.28
CA GLN A 396 -0.95 -2.84 -16.87
C GLN A 396 -1.29 -2.57 -15.40
N TRP A 397 -0.30 -2.18 -14.62
CA TRP A 397 -0.46 -1.94 -13.19
C TRP A 397 -0.22 -0.48 -12.86
N ILE A 398 -1.05 0.02 -11.94
CA ILE A 398 -0.95 1.36 -11.37
C ILE A 398 -0.90 1.19 -9.85
N TYR A 399 -0.06 1.98 -9.20
CA TYR A 399 0.06 2.01 -7.75
C TYR A 399 -0.36 3.39 -7.21
N ILE A 400 -1.39 3.40 -6.37
CA ILE A 400 -1.90 4.59 -5.68
C ILE A 400 -1.50 4.47 -4.21
N HIS A 401 -0.52 5.29 -3.80
CA HIS A 401 0.04 5.26 -2.46
C HIS A 401 -0.81 6.05 -1.44
N GLU A 402 -1.58 7.03 -1.90
CA GLU A 402 -2.42 7.81 -1.01
C GLU A 402 -3.73 7.07 -0.69
N PRO A 403 -4.15 7.03 0.58
CA PRO A 403 -5.50 6.59 0.92
C PRO A 403 -6.54 7.64 0.47
N GLY A 404 -7.73 7.15 0.13
CA GLY A 404 -8.88 7.96 -0.27
C GLY A 404 -10.00 7.21 -0.94
N THR A 405 -11.09 7.94 -1.16
CA THR A 405 -12.14 7.59 -2.11
C THR A 405 -11.77 8.16 -3.47
N TYR A 406 -11.86 7.32 -4.48
CA TYR A 406 -11.49 7.66 -5.85
C TYR A 406 -12.63 7.30 -6.79
N THR A 407 -12.84 8.12 -7.83
CA THR A 407 -13.50 7.68 -9.05
C THR A 407 -12.43 7.37 -10.08
N PHE A 408 -12.41 6.13 -10.58
CA PHE A 408 -11.51 5.67 -11.62
C PHE A 408 -12.24 5.54 -12.93
N THR A 409 -11.65 6.04 -14.01
CA THR A 409 -12.18 5.89 -15.36
C THR A 409 -11.08 5.47 -16.31
N TYR A 410 -11.42 4.69 -17.31
CA TYR A 410 -10.43 4.08 -18.20
C TYR A 410 -11.02 3.82 -19.57
N SER A 411 -10.19 3.49 -20.55
CA SER A 411 -10.66 3.21 -21.90
C SER A 411 -11.71 2.09 -21.91
N PRO A 412 -12.78 2.19 -22.73
CA PRO A 412 -13.97 1.31 -22.66
C PRO A 412 -13.74 -0.16 -23.06
N ASN A 413 -12.56 -0.48 -23.60
CA ASN A 413 -12.16 -1.84 -23.98
C ASN A 413 -11.40 -2.56 -22.85
N LEU A 414 -11.40 -1.98 -21.65
CA LEU A 414 -10.65 -2.48 -20.51
C LEU A 414 -11.56 -2.90 -19.36
N GLU A 415 -11.00 -3.77 -18.51
CA GLU A 415 -11.51 -4.09 -17.18
C GLU A 415 -10.45 -3.70 -16.15
N ALA A 416 -10.88 -3.05 -15.07
CA ALA A 416 -10.05 -2.76 -13.91
C ALA A 416 -10.33 -3.77 -12.78
N ALA A 417 -9.29 -4.09 -12.01
CA ALA A 417 -9.42 -4.80 -10.73
C ALA A 417 -8.53 -4.12 -9.69
N PHE A 418 -9.04 -4.00 -8.47
CA PHE A 418 -8.42 -3.24 -7.38
C PHE A 418 -7.94 -4.19 -6.28
N TYR A 419 -6.77 -3.93 -5.70
CA TYR A 419 -6.16 -4.78 -4.67
C TYR A 419 -5.50 -3.92 -3.61
N TYR A 420 -5.55 -4.35 -2.34
CA TYR A 420 -4.74 -3.71 -1.30
C TYR A 420 -3.27 -4.10 -1.47
N GLU A 421 -2.34 -3.21 -1.10
CA GLU A 421 -0.90 -3.51 -1.18
C GLU A 421 -0.46 -4.78 -0.45
N ASN A 422 -1.20 -5.15 0.60
CA ASN A 422 -0.92 -6.29 1.47
C ASN A 422 -1.88 -7.47 1.25
N ALA A 423 -2.68 -7.44 0.19
CA ALA A 423 -3.62 -8.50 -0.16
C ALA A 423 -3.84 -8.57 -1.68
N MET A 424 -2.83 -9.05 -2.41
CA MET A 424 -2.83 -9.16 -3.88
C MET A 424 -3.71 -10.30 -4.41
N SER A 425 -4.21 -11.14 -3.52
CA SER A 425 -5.07 -12.29 -3.85
C SER A 425 -6.57 -11.96 -3.83
N THR A 426 -6.98 -10.88 -3.16
CA THR A 426 -8.41 -10.54 -2.95
C THR A 426 -8.73 -9.21 -3.62
N LYS A 427 -9.71 -9.23 -4.54
CA LYS A 427 -10.17 -8.02 -5.21
C LYS A 427 -10.97 -7.14 -4.25
N ILE A 428 -10.83 -5.84 -4.40
CA ILE A 428 -11.68 -4.83 -3.79
C ILE A 428 -12.78 -4.52 -4.81
N ASP A 429 -14.03 -4.74 -4.42
CA ASP A 429 -15.16 -4.40 -5.27
C ASP A 429 -15.44 -2.88 -5.20
N PRO A 430 -15.64 -2.22 -6.35
CA PRO A 430 -16.17 -0.87 -6.37
C PRO A 430 -17.51 -0.81 -5.62
N PHE A 431 -17.70 0.22 -4.81
CA PHE A 431 -18.95 0.38 -4.06
C PHE A 431 -20.05 1.08 -4.88
N ASN A 432 -19.68 1.72 -6.00
CA ASN A 432 -20.59 2.43 -6.89
C ASN A 432 -19.99 2.62 -8.30
N GLN A 433 -20.84 2.93 -9.27
CA GLN A 433 -20.46 3.34 -10.62
C GLN A 433 -21.10 4.68 -10.96
N VAL A 434 -20.32 5.55 -11.62
CA VAL A 434 -20.62 6.97 -11.75
C VAL A 434 -20.42 7.45 -13.17
N LYS A 435 -21.40 8.16 -13.73
CA LYS A 435 -21.21 8.82 -15.01
C LYS A 435 -20.31 10.04 -14.87
N TRP A 436 -19.45 10.24 -15.86
CA TRP A 436 -18.48 11.34 -15.90
C TRP A 436 -19.15 12.71 -15.75
N GLY A 437 -20.29 12.93 -16.40
CA GLY A 437 -21.05 14.19 -16.31
C GLY A 437 -21.77 14.41 -14.97
N GLU A 438 -21.82 13.41 -14.10
CA GLU A 438 -22.49 13.50 -12.78
C GLU A 438 -21.49 13.86 -11.66
N LEU A 439 -20.22 14.10 -11.99
CA LEU A 439 -19.17 14.43 -11.03
C LEU A 439 -19.25 15.86 -10.47
N GLY A 440 -20.24 16.66 -10.87
CA GLY A 440 -20.43 18.04 -10.39
C GLY A 440 -19.32 19.02 -10.81
N LEU A 441 -18.59 18.72 -11.88
CA LEU A 441 -17.59 19.61 -12.48
C LEU A 441 -18.13 20.19 -13.80
N ASP A 442 -17.41 21.16 -14.37
CA ASP A 442 -17.76 21.75 -15.66
C ASP A 442 -17.85 20.67 -16.75
N LEU A 443 -19.05 20.52 -17.32
CA LEU A 443 -19.38 19.38 -18.17
C LEU A 443 -18.64 19.45 -19.52
N ASP A 444 -18.50 20.64 -20.10
CA ASP A 444 -17.83 20.83 -21.39
C ASP A 444 -16.33 20.56 -21.25
N TRP A 445 -15.72 21.03 -20.18
CA TRP A 445 -14.34 20.75 -19.85
C TRP A 445 -14.10 19.25 -19.63
N LEU A 446 -14.97 18.59 -18.83
CA LEU A 446 -14.88 17.16 -18.58
C LEU A 446 -15.03 16.32 -19.86
N ASN A 447 -16.02 16.65 -20.69
CA ASN A 447 -16.26 15.99 -21.96
C ASN A 447 -15.08 16.19 -22.93
N SER A 448 -14.41 17.35 -22.88
CA SER A 448 -13.21 17.59 -23.71
C SER A 448 -12.08 16.63 -23.34
N LEU A 449 -11.79 16.43 -22.05
CA LEU A 449 -10.79 15.46 -21.57
C LEU A 449 -11.20 14.03 -21.91
N GLN A 450 -12.46 13.68 -21.68
CA GLN A 450 -12.98 12.35 -21.99
C GLN A 450 -12.78 12.01 -23.48
N HIS A 451 -13.10 12.95 -24.37
CA HIS A 451 -12.95 12.78 -25.81
C HIS A 451 -11.48 12.74 -26.24
N GLU A 452 -10.66 13.65 -25.72
CA GLU A 452 -9.22 13.73 -26.03
C GLU A 452 -8.48 12.42 -25.69
N PHE A 453 -8.81 11.83 -24.54
CA PHE A 453 -8.12 10.64 -24.03
C PHE A 453 -8.88 9.33 -24.26
N GLY A 454 -10.09 9.38 -24.83
CA GLY A 454 -10.90 8.18 -25.12
C GLY A 454 -11.29 7.39 -23.88
N LEU A 455 -11.74 8.09 -22.83
CA LEU A 455 -12.11 7.49 -21.55
C LEU A 455 -13.60 7.11 -21.50
N SER A 456 -13.94 6.04 -20.76
CA SER A 456 -15.32 5.58 -20.55
C SER A 456 -16.22 6.66 -19.95
N GLU A 457 -17.49 6.69 -20.33
CA GLU A 457 -18.51 7.58 -19.74
C GLU A 457 -18.84 7.23 -18.29
N VAL A 458 -18.52 6.00 -17.86
CA VAL A 458 -18.77 5.49 -16.51
C VAL A 458 -17.46 5.13 -15.84
N GLY A 459 -17.30 5.54 -14.58
CA GLY A 459 -16.17 5.21 -13.72
C GLY A 459 -16.57 4.42 -12.49
N ASP A 460 -15.61 3.67 -11.95
CA ASP A 460 -15.75 2.89 -10.73
C ASP A 460 -15.35 3.72 -9.52
N GLN A 461 -16.21 3.76 -8.50
CA GLN A 461 -15.88 4.37 -7.21
C GLN A 461 -15.36 3.33 -6.23
N VAL A 462 -14.18 3.59 -5.68
CA VAL A 462 -13.51 2.70 -4.71
C VAL A 462 -13.08 3.53 -3.52
N ASP A 463 -13.36 3.02 -2.32
CA ASP A 463 -12.97 3.63 -1.05
C ASP A 463 -11.88 2.78 -0.40
N VAL A 464 -10.68 3.35 -0.28
CA VAL A 464 -9.48 2.64 0.15
C VAL A 464 -8.70 3.47 1.15
N HIS A 465 -8.74 3.10 2.41
CA HIS A 465 -8.04 3.80 3.50
C HIS A 465 -6.56 3.41 3.66
N ARG A 466 -5.96 2.83 2.63
CA ARG A 466 -4.55 2.38 2.58
C ARG A 466 -4.06 2.35 1.12
N PRO A 467 -2.77 2.19 0.84
CA PRO A 467 -2.28 2.07 -0.53
C PRO A 467 -2.94 0.90 -1.28
N MET A 468 -3.08 1.06 -2.60
CA MET A 468 -3.69 0.06 -3.47
C MET A 468 -2.96 -0.09 -4.81
N PHE A 469 -3.18 -1.25 -5.42
CA PHE A 469 -2.88 -1.52 -6.81
C PHE A 469 -4.14 -1.58 -7.65
N ILE A 470 -3.99 -1.18 -8.91
CA ILE A 470 -5.03 -1.25 -9.93
C ILE A 470 -4.45 -2.01 -11.11
N ARG A 471 -5.07 -3.12 -11.46
CA ARG A 471 -4.76 -3.92 -12.63
C ARG A 471 -5.71 -3.57 -13.75
N LEU A 472 -5.18 -3.18 -14.90
CA LEU A 472 -5.91 -3.01 -16.14
C LEU A 472 -5.60 -4.17 -17.07
N LYS A 473 -6.63 -4.72 -17.72
CA LYS A 473 -6.50 -5.70 -18.81
C LYS A 473 -7.54 -5.41 -19.88
N ALA A 474 -7.35 -5.97 -21.06
CA ALA A 474 -8.40 -5.99 -22.08
C ALA A 474 -9.65 -6.71 -21.56
N ALA A 475 -10.83 -6.16 -21.87
CA ALA A 475 -12.10 -6.77 -21.51
C ALA A 475 -12.30 -8.11 -22.23
N GLU A 476 -13.10 -9.02 -21.67
CA GLU A 476 -13.28 -10.37 -22.25
C GLU A 476 -13.74 -10.35 -23.71
N ARG A 477 -14.70 -9.49 -24.06
CA ARG A 477 -15.20 -9.32 -25.42
C ARG A 477 -14.13 -8.79 -26.40
N ASP A 478 -13.07 -8.21 -25.86
CA ASP A 478 -11.98 -7.53 -26.56
C ASP A 478 -10.63 -8.20 -26.23
N ASP A 479 -10.60 -9.51 -25.94
CA ASP A 479 -9.40 -10.22 -25.45
C ASP A 479 -8.19 -10.23 -26.42
N GLN A 480 -8.40 -9.80 -27.66
CA GLN A 480 -7.37 -9.60 -28.69
C GLN A 480 -6.87 -8.15 -28.76
N PHE A 481 -7.41 -7.25 -27.95
CA PHE A 481 -7.10 -5.83 -28.02
C PHE A 481 -5.62 -5.57 -27.77
N THR A 482 -5.07 -4.67 -28.59
CA THR A 482 -3.74 -4.10 -28.44
C THR A 482 -3.81 -2.63 -28.81
N GLY A 483 -3.00 -1.79 -28.16
CA GLY A 483 -3.00 -0.37 -28.43
C GLY A 483 -2.70 0.47 -27.20
N ASN A 484 -2.65 1.78 -27.42
CA ASN A 484 -2.56 2.75 -26.34
C ASN A 484 -3.87 2.75 -25.55
N ILE A 485 -3.75 2.94 -24.25
CA ILE A 485 -4.89 3.03 -23.34
C ILE A 485 -4.75 4.27 -22.47
N ALA A 486 -5.89 4.78 -22.01
CA ALA A 486 -5.93 5.85 -21.05
C ALA A 486 -6.57 5.35 -19.76
N PHE A 487 -6.06 5.89 -18.66
CA PHE A 487 -6.61 5.71 -17.33
C PHE A 487 -6.60 7.06 -16.64
N SER A 488 -7.66 7.34 -15.88
CA SER A 488 -7.72 8.51 -15.06
C SER A 488 -8.34 8.24 -13.69
N PHE A 489 -8.02 9.12 -12.76
CA PHE A 489 -8.68 9.11 -11.46
C PHE A 489 -8.93 10.52 -10.95
N ILE A 490 -9.99 10.63 -10.16
CA ILE A 490 -10.34 11.79 -9.36
C ILE A 490 -10.33 11.33 -7.91
N LYS A 491 -9.57 12.03 -7.07
CA LYS A 491 -9.60 11.85 -5.62
C LYS A 491 -10.69 12.74 -5.05
N HIS A 492 -11.62 12.15 -4.30
CA HIS A 492 -12.63 12.89 -3.54
C HIS A 492 -12.01 13.41 -2.25
N THR A 493 -12.64 14.41 -1.63
CA THR A 493 -12.14 15.03 -0.40
C THR A 493 -13.24 15.12 0.66
N GLY A 494 -12.85 15.03 1.93
CA GLY A 494 -13.78 15.14 3.05
C GLY A 494 -14.65 13.91 3.27
N GLU A 495 -14.49 12.81 2.55
CA GLU A 495 -15.33 11.61 2.70
C GLU A 495 -15.16 10.89 4.06
N ASN A 496 -14.07 11.17 4.77
CA ASN A 496 -13.79 10.64 6.11
C ASN A 496 -12.91 11.62 6.90
N ARG A 497 -12.78 11.38 8.21
CA ARG A 497 -12.01 12.22 9.14
C ARG A 497 -10.54 12.39 8.78
N PHE A 498 -9.88 11.37 8.21
CA PHE A 498 -8.46 11.44 7.83
C PHE A 498 -8.24 12.34 6.60
N LEU A 499 -9.26 12.50 5.77
CA LEU A 499 -9.22 13.29 4.53
C LEU A 499 -10.06 14.55 4.64
N ALA A 500 -10.29 15.00 5.87
CA ALA A 500 -11.08 16.16 6.18
C ALA A 500 -10.52 17.42 5.50
N ILE A 501 -11.40 18.22 4.92
CA ILE A 501 -11.05 19.46 4.23
C ILE A 501 -10.59 20.50 5.26
N GLY A 502 -9.37 21.01 5.09
CA GLY A 502 -8.80 22.01 6.00
C GLY A 502 -9.54 23.36 5.92
N LEU A 503 -10.04 23.83 7.05
CA LEU A 503 -10.60 25.16 7.23
C LEU A 503 -9.61 26.03 8.00
N LEU A 504 -9.35 27.23 7.50
CA LEU A 504 -8.57 28.23 8.23
C LEU A 504 -9.52 29.25 8.89
N PRO A 505 -9.19 29.73 10.11
CA PRO A 505 -10.03 30.69 10.81
C PRO A 505 -10.16 32.01 10.04
N ASN A 506 -11.39 32.51 9.91
CA ASN A 506 -11.75 33.74 9.21
C ASN A 506 -11.32 33.78 7.72
N ASP A 507 -10.99 32.63 7.12
CA ASP A 507 -10.68 32.52 5.70
C ASP A 507 -11.96 32.44 4.84
N ILE A 508 -11.80 32.53 3.53
CA ILE A 508 -12.88 32.30 2.57
C ILE A 508 -13.44 30.88 2.79
N PRO A 509 -14.77 30.74 2.98
CA PRO A 509 -15.44 29.44 3.10
C PRO A 509 -15.06 28.48 1.97
N LYS A 510 -14.90 27.20 2.30
CA LYS A 510 -14.53 26.16 1.35
C LYS A 510 -15.79 25.45 0.84
N ASP A 511 -15.87 25.31 -0.48
CA ASP A 511 -16.84 24.43 -1.12
C ASP A 511 -16.28 23.00 -1.12
N PRO A 512 -16.95 22.02 -0.47
CA PRO A 512 -16.53 20.62 -0.54
C PRO A 512 -16.77 19.98 -1.89
N ARG A 513 -17.53 20.62 -2.80
CA ARG A 513 -17.88 20.13 -4.14
C ARG A 513 -18.42 18.71 -4.13
N LEU A 514 -19.39 18.47 -3.24
CA LEU A 514 -20.03 17.17 -3.11
C LEU A 514 -20.62 16.71 -4.45
N PRO A 515 -20.44 15.42 -4.82
CA PRO A 515 -20.95 14.91 -6.08
C PRO A 515 -22.48 14.93 -6.07
N VAL A 516 -23.08 15.39 -7.17
CA VAL A 516 -24.53 15.58 -7.28
C VAL A 516 -25.21 14.27 -7.66
N GLY A 517 -26.20 13.85 -6.87
CA GLY A 517 -26.93 12.60 -7.06
C GLY A 517 -26.20 11.35 -6.58
N GLN A 518 -24.97 11.47 -6.10
CA GLN A 518 -24.11 10.35 -5.67
C GLN A 518 -23.60 10.54 -4.25
N LYS A 519 -23.07 9.49 -3.62
CA LYS A 519 -22.50 9.61 -2.27
C LYS A 519 -21.08 10.18 -2.30
N ASN A 520 -20.72 10.99 -1.29
CA ASN A 520 -19.33 11.32 -0.97
C ASN A 520 -18.71 10.21 -0.11
N GLY A 521 -17.92 9.33 -0.73
CA GLY A 521 -17.46 8.10 -0.09
C GLY A 521 -18.60 7.11 0.20
N LYS A 522 -18.29 6.07 0.96
CA LYS A 522 -19.24 4.98 1.24
C LYS A 522 -20.48 5.44 2.05
N ASN A 523 -20.26 6.39 2.97
CA ASN A 523 -21.28 6.84 3.93
C ASN A 523 -22.00 8.14 3.53
N ASP A 524 -21.59 8.79 2.43
CA ASP A 524 -22.06 10.13 2.05
C ASP A 524 -21.77 11.22 3.11
N GLU A 525 -20.58 11.15 3.70
CA GLU A 525 -20.14 12.07 4.76
C GLU A 525 -19.23 13.15 4.18
N CYS A 526 -19.25 14.36 4.77
CA CYS A 526 -18.31 15.42 4.44
C CYS A 526 -17.66 16.01 5.69
N TRP A 527 -16.38 15.74 5.86
CA TRP A 527 -15.55 16.09 6.99
C TRP A 527 -14.70 17.31 6.67
N PHE A 528 -14.65 18.22 7.63
CA PHE A 528 -13.76 19.37 7.64
C PHE A 528 -12.90 19.32 8.91
N ARG A 529 -11.65 19.77 8.81
CA ARG A 529 -10.74 19.92 9.93
C ARG A 529 -10.49 21.40 10.15
N ALA A 530 -10.81 21.88 11.34
CA ALA A 530 -10.51 23.24 11.75
C ALA A 530 -9.48 23.20 12.89
N PRO A 531 -8.25 23.69 12.67
CA PRO A 531 -7.30 23.87 13.75
C PRO A 531 -7.82 24.98 14.67
N LEU A 532 -7.87 24.71 15.96
CA LEU A 532 -8.10 25.74 16.95
C LEU A 532 -6.79 26.55 17.13
N ALA A 533 -6.92 27.80 17.55
CA ALA A 533 -5.76 28.61 17.90
C ALA A 533 -4.95 27.98 19.05
N GLU A 534 -3.77 28.50 19.33
CA GLU A 534 -3.06 28.26 20.59
C GLU A 534 -3.84 28.87 21.77
N GLN A 535 -3.60 28.40 23.00
CA GLN A 535 -4.33 28.88 24.19
C GLN A 535 -4.16 30.41 24.30
N LEU A 536 -5.23 31.13 24.69
CA LEU A 536 -5.11 32.57 24.94
C LEU A 536 -4.07 32.84 26.01
N LEU A 537 -3.42 34.00 25.95
CA LEU A 537 -2.49 34.44 26.99
C LEU A 537 -3.17 34.46 28.38
N SER A 538 -4.45 34.83 28.42
CA SER A 538 -5.28 34.79 29.64
C SER A 538 -5.58 33.38 30.14
N GLY A 539 -5.41 32.34 29.31
CA GLY A 539 -5.87 31.00 29.61
C GLY A 539 -7.38 30.80 29.51
N ASN A 540 -8.15 31.87 29.26
CA ASN A 540 -9.61 31.83 29.17
C ASN A 540 -10.08 31.07 27.91
N PRO A 541 -11.25 30.41 27.97
CA PRO A 541 -11.92 29.90 26.78
C PRO A 541 -12.36 31.07 25.88
N TYR A 542 -12.45 30.83 24.57
CA TYR A 542 -13.04 31.76 23.62
C TYR A 542 -14.07 31.06 22.73
N PRO A 543 -15.05 31.82 22.21
CA PRO A 543 -16.03 31.28 21.29
C PRO A 543 -15.46 31.13 19.88
N ALA A 544 -15.62 29.92 19.35
CA ALA A 544 -15.43 29.55 17.95
C ALA A 544 -16.80 29.30 17.31
N GLN A 545 -16.97 29.76 16.06
CA GLN A 545 -18.18 29.50 15.29
C GLN A 545 -17.84 28.72 14.03
N PHE A 546 -18.43 27.54 13.92
CA PHE A 546 -18.37 26.69 12.74
C PHE A 546 -19.66 26.82 11.97
N TYR A 547 -19.59 26.96 10.65
CA TYR A 547 -20.80 27.20 9.88
C TYR A 547 -20.78 26.59 8.48
N ILE A 548 -21.99 26.28 8.00
CA ILE A 548 -22.29 25.94 6.62
C ILE A 548 -23.21 27.01 6.04
N LYS A 549 -22.81 27.66 4.96
CA LYS A 549 -23.72 28.42 4.10
C LYS A 549 -24.44 27.45 3.18
N ASN A 550 -25.75 27.55 3.16
CA ASN A 550 -26.68 26.65 2.49
C ASN A 550 -27.72 27.53 1.78
N ASP A 551 -27.31 28.22 0.72
CA ASP A 551 -28.11 29.27 0.08
C ASP A 551 -29.45 28.77 -0.48
N PHE A 552 -29.62 27.44 -0.58
CA PHE A 552 -30.81 26.75 -1.07
C PHE A 552 -31.67 26.12 0.03
N GLU A 553 -31.35 26.34 1.31
CA GLU A 553 -32.15 25.88 2.44
C GLU A 553 -32.37 24.35 2.43
N ARG A 554 -31.34 23.60 1.98
CA ARG A 554 -31.35 22.13 1.90
C ARG A 554 -31.25 21.52 3.29
N LYS A 555 -31.87 20.36 3.52
CA LYS A 555 -31.83 19.71 4.83
C LYS A 555 -30.46 19.10 5.09
N ILE A 556 -29.82 19.54 6.17
CA ILE A 556 -28.49 19.06 6.57
C ILE A 556 -28.45 18.71 8.06
N ARG A 557 -27.47 17.91 8.41
CA ARG A 557 -27.04 17.67 9.78
C ARG A 557 -25.57 18.04 9.88
N LEU A 558 -25.25 18.88 10.86
CA LEU A 558 -23.90 19.30 11.17
C LEU A 558 -23.53 18.74 12.55
N SER A 559 -22.39 18.08 12.66
CA SER A 559 -21.89 17.49 13.90
C SER A 559 -20.44 17.90 14.16
N LEU A 560 -20.07 18.20 15.41
CA LEU A 560 -18.70 18.53 15.80
C LEU A 560 -18.06 17.43 16.66
N PHE A 561 -16.75 17.21 16.46
CA PHE A 561 -15.94 16.21 17.16
C PHE A 561 -14.61 16.81 17.61
N GLU A 562 -14.17 16.50 18.83
CA GLU A 562 -12.88 16.95 19.38
C GLU A 562 -11.78 15.96 18.99
N GLY A 563 -10.82 16.41 18.20
CA GLY A 563 -9.74 15.56 17.70
C GLY A 563 -10.22 14.39 16.84
N ILE A 564 -9.26 13.57 16.40
CA ILE A 564 -9.52 12.49 15.45
C ILE A 564 -10.14 11.24 16.11
N ALA A 565 -9.93 11.05 17.41
CA ALA A 565 -10.28 9.83 18.15
C ALA A 565 -11.71 9.82 18.73
N ALA A 566 -12.41 10.96 18.77
CA ALA A 566 -13.71 11.05 19.44
C ALA A 566 -14.79 10.21 18.71
N PRO A 567 -15.33 9.13 19.29
CA PRO A 567 -16.26 8.24 18.58
C PRO A 567 -17.65 8.86 18.36
N ALA A 568 -18.03 9.86 19.16
CA ALA A 568 -19.35 10.50 19.13
C ALA A 568 -19.21 12.04 19.04
N PRO A 569 -20.17 12.72 18.41
CA PRO A 569 -20.16 14.18 18.35
C PRO A 569 -20.53 14.78 19.70
N PHE A 570 -19.89 15.90 20.06
CA PHE A 570 -20.19 16.63 21.28
C PHE A 570 -21.24 17.74 21.05
N ALA A 571 -21.40 18.19 19.81
CA ALA A 571 -22.42 19.14 19.41
C ALA A 571 -23.02 18.76 18.05
N GLN A 572 -24.31 19.02 17.88
CA GLN A 572 -25.00 18.72 16.64
C GLN A 572 -26.17 19.69 16.41
N VAL A 573 -26.36 20.10 15.16
CA VAL A 573 -27.52 20.88 14.70
C VAL A 573 -28.13 20.20 13.47
N THR A 574 -29.44 20.31 13.30
CA THR A 574 -30.17 19.81 12.13
C THR A 574 -31.26 20.82 11.77
N ASN A 575 -31.17 21.41 10.59
CA ASN A 575 -32.03 22.49 10.12
C ASN A 575 -31.89 22.66 8.59
N GLU A 576 -32.64 23.63 8.07
CA GLU A 576 -32.71 24.00 6.65
C GLU A 576 -32.32 25.48 6.48
N ASP A 577 -31.65 26.09 7.45
CA ASP A 577 -31.34 27.52 7.43
C ASP A 577 -30.26 27.85 6.41
N ARG A 578 -30.36 29.06 5.80
CA ARG A 578 -29.33 29.59 4.89
C ARG A 578 -27.93 29.64 5.49
N LEU A 579 -27.85 29.79 6.80
CA LEU A 579 -26.60 29.73 7.55
C LEU A 579 -26.82 28.87 8.79
N THR A 580 -26.23 27.69 8.80
CA THR A 580 -26.24 26.80 9.96
C THR A 580 -24.96 27.02 10.75
N VAL A 581 -25.07 27.28 12.05
CA VAL A 581 -23.94 27.61 12.93
C VAL A 581 -23.94 26.69 14.14
N ILE A 582 -22.75 26.25 14.55
CA ILE A 582 -22.52 25.64 15.85
C ILE A 582 -21.48 26.50 16.58
N ASP A 583 -21.88 27.04 17.73
CA ASP A 583 -21.00 27.73 18.65
C ASP A 583 -20.25 26.69 19.51
N TYR A 584 -18.98 26.97 19.78
CA TYR A 584 -18.11 26.13 20.58
C TYR A 584 -17.18 26.98 21.43
N ASP A 585 -17.26 26.81 22.75
CA ASP A 585 -16.32 27.43 23.68
C ASP A 585 -15.12 26.50 23.86
N ARG A 586 -13.93 26.96 23.49
CA ARG A 586 -12.74 26.10 23.50
C ARG A 586 -12.32 25.68 24.92
N ALA A 587 -12.11 24.38 25.10
CA ALA A 587 -11.31 23.82 26.21
C ALA A 587 -9.79 23.77 25.91
N ALA A 588 -8.96 23.83 26.95
CA ALA A 588 -7.51 24.09 26.84
C ALA A 588 -6.68 23.00 26.13
N ASP A 589 -7.18 21.77 26.00
CA ASP A 589 -6.44 20.57 25.58
C ASP A 589 -6.69 20.14 24.13
N ILE A 590 -7.60 20.80 23.41
CA ILE A 590 -8.00 20.39 22.05
C ILE A 590 -7.29 21.24 21.00
N GLN A 591 -6.58 20.57 20.09
CA GLN A 591 -5.87 21.22 18.98
C GLN A 591 -6.71 21.35 17.72
N ASP A 592 -7.56 20.35 17.44
CA ASP A 592 -8.36 20.29 16.22
C ASP A 592 -9.82 19.97 16.54
N VAL A 593 -10.72 20.65 15.84
CA VAL A 593 -12.15 20.29 15.79
C VAL A 593 -12.46 19.79 14.39
N TYR A 594 -13.19 18.67 14.34
CA TYR A 594 -13.69 18.11 13.11
C TYR A 594 -15.18 18.41 12.97
N ILE A 595 -15.57 18.85 11.78
CA ILE A 595 -16.95 19.15 11.42
C ILE A 595 -17.40 18.07 10.44
N LEU A 596 -18.50 17.40 10.74
CA LEU A 596 -19.17 16.49 9.82
C LEU A 596 -20.44 17.16 9.30
N LEU A 597 -20.51 17.33 7.99
CA LEU A 597 -21.71 17.66 7.24
C LEU A 597 -22.30 16.36 6.66
N GLU A 598 -23.53 16.06 7.04
CA GLU A 598 -24.37 15.01 6.47
C GLU A 598 -25.53 15.69 5.73
N ARG A 599 -25.67 15.41 4.44
CA ARG A 599 -26.81 15.89 3.65
C ARG A 599 -27.97 14.91 3.70
N SER A 600 -29.20 15.39 3.52
CA SER A 600 -30.40 14.53 3.61
C SER A 600 -30.58 13.59 2.42
N GLN A 601 -30.12 14.01 1.24
CA GLN A 601 -30.19 13.28 -0.02
C GLN A 601 -29.00 13.66 -0.89
N THR A 602 -28.58 12.76 -1.77
CA THR A 602 -27.38 12.94 -2.60
C THR A 602 -27.51 14.06 -3.63
N THR A 603 -28.72 14.55 -3.89
CA THR A 603 -28.99 15.71 -4.76
C THR A 603 -28.85 17.06 -4.04
N ASP A 604 -28.53 17.07 -2.75
CA ASP A 604 -28.22 18.30 -2.02
C ASP A 604 -26.71 18.60 -2.14
N TYR A 605 -26.33 19.75 -2.71
CA TYR A 605 -24.93 20.16 -2.95
C TYR A 605 -24.72 21.67 -2.69
N GLU A 606 -23.70 22.33 -3.24
CA GLU A 606 -23.44 23.79 -3.10
C GLU A 606 -23.43 24.31 -1.64
N PHE A 607 -22.68 23.64 -0.78
CA PHE A 607 -22.46 24.09 0.59
C PHE A 607 -21.15 24.87 0.67
N LEU A 608 -21.08 25.90 1.52
CA LEU A 608 -19.81 26.55 1.84
C LEU A 608 -19.51 26.44 3.33
N ALA A 609 -18.47 25.70 3.67
CA ALA A 609 -18.05 25.51 5.05
C ALA A 609 -17.04 26.57 5.48
N GLY A 610 -17.24 27.14 6.66
CA GLY A 610 -16.31 28.12 7.21
C GLY A 610 -16.17 27.99 8.72
N TYR A 611 -15.10 28.59 9.21
CA TYR A 611 -14.75 28.66 10.62
C TYR A 611 -14.31 30.07 10.95
N ARG A 612 -14.82 30.65 12.05
CA ARG A 612 -14.47 31.98 12.52
C ARG A 612 -14.39 32.05 14.04
N TYR A 613 -13.65 33.04 14.53
CA TYR A 613 -13.40 33.30 15.95
C TYR A 613 -13.01 34.77 16.15
N SER A 614 -13.06 35.25 17.39
CA SER A 614 -12.81 36.65 17.78
C SER A 614 -11.38 36.94 18.25
N ILE A 615 -10.49 35.95 18.26
CA ILE A 615 -9.11 36.11 18.73
C ILE A 615 -8.27 36.99 17.82
N SER A 616 -7.39 37.78 18.45
CA SER A 616 -6.34 38.57 17.81
C SER A 616 -4.96 38.11 18.28
N TYR A 617 -4.02 38.05 17.36
CA TYR A 617 -2.61 37.77 17.62
C TYR A 617 -1.82 39.07 17.63
N LEU A 618 -1.03 39.30 18.67
CA LEU A 618 -0.05 40.37 18.73
C LEU A 618 1.24 39.92 18.02
N ASN A 619 1.47 40.47 16.83
CA ASN A 619 2.61 40.11 15.99
C ASN A 619 3.77 41.11 16.12
N HIS A 620 3.48 42.32 16.59
CA HIS A 620 4.46 43.39 16.77
C HIS A 620 4.03 44.28 17.92
N LEU A 621 4.97 44.62 18.79
CA LEU A 621 4.83 45.63 19.83
C LEU A 621 6.15 46.37 19.96
N GLU A 622 6.11 47.70 19.80
CA GLU A 622 7.25 48.60 19.92
C GLU A 622 6.84 49.76 20.84
N ILE A 623 7.72 50.13 21.76
CA ILE A 623 7.54 51.31 22.61
C ILE A 623 8.56 52.39 22.23
N TYR A 624 8.11 53.63 22.23
CA TYR A 624 8.87 54.85 21.91
C TYR A 624 8.56 55.92 22.96
N SER A 625 9.58 56.47 23.62
CA SER A 625 9.44 57.65 24.48
C SER A 625 9.26 58.90 23.61
N ILE A 626 8.26 59.73 23.88
CA ILE A 626 7.87 60.89 23.04
C ILE A 626 8.37 62.21 23.64
N GLU A 627 8.18 62.44 24.94
CA GLU A 627 8.60 63.67 25.63
C GLU A 627 8.86 63.37 27.12
N ASP A 628 10.10 63.49 27.59
CA ASP A 628 10.43 63.72 29.01
C ASP A 628 10.24 65.22 29.34
N GLN A 629 9.24 65.55 30.15
CA GLN A 629 8.95 66.92 30.58
C GLN A 629 9.73 67.35 31.82
N SER A 630 10.46 66.44 32.48
CA SER A 630 11.21 66.72 33.71
C SER A 630 12.63 67.23 33.44
N GLY A 631 13.23 66.83 32.31
CA GLY A 631 14.65 67.07 32.01
C GLY A 631 15.60 66.31 32.93
N LEU A 632 15.09 65.31 33.66
CA LEU A 632 15.82 64.41 34.56
C LEU A 632 15.89 62.96 34.02
N GLY A 633 15.21 62.65 32.90
CA GLY A 633 15.02 61.29 32.40
C GLY A 633 13.95 60.57 33.21
N ALA A 634 13.09 59.79 32.57
CA ALA A 634 12.30 58.79 33.28
C ALA A 634 13.25 57.63 33.61
N ASP A 635 13.86 57.64 34.80
CA ASP A 635 14.73 56.55 35.22
C ASP A 635 13.87 55.34 35.62
N GLU A 636 14.10 54.20 34.95
CA GLU A 636 13.56 52.88 35.32
C GLU A 636 12.02 52.71 35.14
N ILE A 637 11.58 52.39 33.91
CA ILE A 637 10.18 51.95 33.68
C ILE A 637 9.99 50.43 33.87
N HIS A 638 8.91 50.04 34.52
CA HIS A 638 8.44 48.65 34.57
C HIS A 638 7.17 48.48 33.72
N LEU A 639 7.19 47.54 32.78
CA LEU A 639 6.09 47.29 31.85
C LEU A 639 5.37 45.99 32.20
N THR A 640 4.05 46.05 32.26
CA THR A 640 3.21 44.88 32.50
C THR A 640 2.17 44.74 31.41
N MET A 641 1.92 43.52 30.97
CA MET A 641 0.94 43.23 29.93
C MET A 641 -0.12 42.30 30.50
N THR A 642 -1.38 42.70 30.40
CA THR A 642 -2.51 41.87 30.84
C THR A 642 -3.45 41.62 29.68
N ALA A 643 -3.81 40.36 29.43
CA ALA A 643 -4.75 39.99 28.38
C ALA A 643 -6.07 39.59 29.03
N ASP A 644 -7.18 40.14 28.52
CA ASP A 644 -8.53 39.79 28.95
C ASP A 644 -8.72 39.80 30.48
N ASP A 645 -8.13 40.81 31.13
CA ASP A 645 -8.17 41.05 32.59
C ASP A 645 -7.49 39.98 33.45
N MET A 646 -6.64 39.13 32.85
CA MET A 646 -5.74 38.22 33.55
C MET A 646 -4.27 38.63 33.37
N ALA A 647 -3.53 38.63 34.47
CA ALA A 647 -2.14 39.06 34.51
C ALA A 647 -1.20 38.02 33.86
N ALA A 648 -0.42 38.46 32.88
CA ALA A 648 0.67 37.71 32.28
C ALA A 648 1.99 38.48 32.50
N ASN A 649 2.60 38.26 33.65
CA ASN A 649 3.85 38.91 34.10
C ASN A 649 5.04 38.67 33.14
N PHE A 650 6.08 39.51 33.01
CA PHE A 650 6.35 40.93 33.29
C PHE A 650 7.56 41.34 32.43
N LEU A 651 7.55 42.55 31.89
CA LEU A 651 8.62 43.16 31.10
C LEU A 651 9.40 44.10 32.03
N ASP A 652 10.47 43.61 32.64
CA ASP A 652 11.23 44.36 33.64
C ASP A 652 12.46 45.04 33.02
N PHE A 653 12.52 46.38 33.06
CA PHE A 653 13.62 47.18 32.53
C PHE A 653 14.39 47.94 33.62
N THR A 654 14.45 47.38 34.84
CA THR A 654 15.04 48.03 36.03
C THR A 654 16.52 48.43 35.93
N ASP A 655 17.24 47.99 34.90
CA ASP A 655 18.70 48.17 34.80
C ASP A 655 19.12 49.02 33.58
N GLU A 656 18.18 49.58 32.80
CA GLU A 656 18.49 50.30 31.55
C GLU A 656 17.73 51.62 31.43
N ASP A 657 18.49 52.73 31.39
CA ASP A 657 18.01 54.10 31.10
C ASP A 657 17.11 54.11 29.85
N PHE A 658 15.91 54.69 29.93
CA PHE A 658 14.94 54.76 28.82
C PHE A 658 14.68 56.23 28.43
N ASP A 659 15.70 56.85 27.85
CA ASP A 659 15.74 58.28 27.50
C ASP A 659 14.94 58.66 26.23
N ASP A 660 14.75 59.98 26.04
CA ASP A 660 14.21 60.62 24.83
C ASP A 660 14.83 60.03 23.54
N ASP A 661 13.97 59.73 22.56
CA ASP A 661 14.28 59.11 21.26
C ASP A 661 14.61 57.59 21.22
N GLU A 662 14.58 56.87 22.36
CA GLU A 662 14.77 55.41 22.34
C GLU A 662 13.55 54.64 21.83
N ARG A 663 13.80 53.68 20.93
CA ARG A 663 12.80 52.70 20.44
C ARG A 663 13.18 51.31 20.89
N ARG A 664 12.28 50.62 21.59
CA ARG A 664 12.49 49.22 21.96
C ARG A 664 11.42 48.31 21.36
N MET A 665 11.90 47.31 20.62
CA MET A 665 11.10 46.21 20.12
C MET A 665 10.85 45.23 21.26
N LEU A 666 9.58 45.05 21.63
CA LEU A 666 9.20 44.20 22.77
C LEU A 666 8.97 42.73 22.38
N ASN A 667 9.08 42.41 21.09
CA ASN A 667 8.81 41.07 20.52
C ASN A 667 9.57 39.91 21.17
N SER A 668 10.74 40.13 21.77
CA SER A 668 11.52 39.08 22.44
C SER A 668 11.02 38.70 23.83
N TYR A 669 10.15 39.52 24.41
CA TYR A 669 9.78 39.42 25.82
C TYR A 669 8.39 38.85 26.08
N TYR A 670 7.62 38.64 25.02
CA TYR A 670 6.35 37.92 25.10
C TYR A 670 6.42 36.67 24.19
N PRO A 671 5.65 35.62 24.50
CA PRO A 671 5.62 34.41 23.67
C PRO A 671 5.26 34.75 22.22
N LYS A 672 5.96 34.14 21.27
CA LYS A 672 5.55 34.22 19.86
C LYS A 672 4.10 33.73 19.76
N ASN A 673 3.26 34.46 19.03
CA ASN A 673 1.82 34.21 18.88
C ASN A 673 0.94 34.54 20.10
N THR A 674 1.28 35.56 20.89
CA THR A 674 0.41 36.07 21.97
C THR A 674 -1.01 36.34 21.46
N ALA A 675 -1.97 35.55 21.96
CA ALA A 675 -3.36 35.54 21.52
C ALA A 675 -4.31 36.07 22.62
N PHE A 676 -5.26 36.92 22.26
CA PHE A 676 -6.26 37.50 23.18
C PHE A 676 -7.61 37.73 22.48
N ASP A 677 -8.72 37.70 23.22
CA ASP A 677 -10.07 37.72 22.64
C ASP A 677 -10.74 39.11 22.67
N ASN A 678 -10.53 39.88 23.74
CA ASN A 678 -11.19 41.16 23.95
C ASN A 678 -10.20 42.32 23.93
N ARG A 679 -9.21 42.31 24.84
CA ARG A 679 -8.26 43.40 24.97
C ARG A 679 -6.92 42.95 25.55
N LEU A 680 -5.91 43.72 25.20
CA LEU A 680 -4.58 43.65 25.78
C LEU A 680 -4.30 45.00 26.43
N ASN A 681 -4.08 45.03 27.75
CA ASN A 681 -3.65 46.24 28.44
C ASN A 681 -2.13 46.21 28.58
N VAL A 682 -1.50 47.33 28.30
CA VAL A 682 -0.10 47.58 28.62
C VAL A 682 -0.07 48.64 29.70
N THR A 683 0.56 48.32 30.82
CA THR A 683 0.66 49.19 31.98
C THR A 683 2.12 49.55 32.20
N VAL A 684 2.40 50.84 32.29
CA VAL A 684 3.69 51.42 32.62
C VAL A 684 3.68 51.77 34.11
N PHE A 685 4.75 51.40 34.80
CA PHE A 685 5.09 51.83 36.15
C PHE A 685 6.39 52.61 36.04
N GLU A 686 6.42 53.81 36.59
CA GLU A 686 7.60 54.65 36.68
C GLU A 686 8.18 54.44 38.10
N LEU A 687 9.48 54.18 38.22
CA LEU A 687 10.14 53.87 39.49
C LEU A 687 11.15 54.97 39.83
N ASP A 688 10.65 56.15 40.20
CA ASP A 688 11.53 57.23 40.62
C ASP A 688 12.14 56.93 42.00
N ASN A 689 13.40 57.32 42.17
CA ASN A 689 14.24 57.01 43.33
C ASN A 689 13.68 57.50 44.70
N GLY A 690 12.83 56.70 45.35
CA GLY A 690 12.75 56.55 46.81
C GLY A 690 11.99 57.60 47.64
N ASP A 691 11.15 58.45 47.03
CA ASP A 691 10.15 59.25 47.76
C ASP A 691 8.78 58.54 47.72
N ASP A 692 8.03 58.56 48.83
CA ASP A 692 6.76 57.83 49.05
C ASP A 692 5.57 58.31 48.17
N ASP A 693 5.81 59.05 47.09
CA ASP A 693 4.82 59.65 46.17
C ASP A 693 4.85 59.00 44.76
N ASP A 694 5.15 57.70 44.65
CA ASP A 694 4.99 56.92 43.39
C ASP A 694 3.51 56.91 42.94
N ASP A 695 3.17 57.79 41.99
CA ASP A 695 1.81 58.02 41.49
C ASP A 695 1.34 56.96 40.48
N GLY A 696 1.42 55.69 40.87
CA GLY A 696 0.57 54.60 40.37
C GLY A 696 0.71 54.16 38.88
N PRO A 697 0.05 53.04 38.51
CA PRO A 697 0.16 52.44 37.19
C PRO A 697 -0.62 53.18 36.08
N PHE A 698 0.04 53.55 34.99
CA PHE A 698 -0.59 54.13 33.80
C PHE A 698 -0.88 53.06 32.75
N THR A 699 -2.14 52.92 32.31
CA THR A 699 -2.55 51.81 31.44
C THR A 699 -3.12 52.27 30.11
N GLY A 700 -2.56 51.75 29.03
CA GLY A 700 -3.11 51.84 27.68
C GLY A 700 -3.75 50.53 27.23
N THR A 701 -4.88 50.60 26.54
CA THR A 701 -5.64 49.42 26.09
C THR A 701 -5.56 49.26 24.58
N ILE A 702 -5.09 48.10 24.13
CA ILE A 702 -5.14 47.64 22.74
C ILE A 702 -6.40 46.76 22.56
N PRO A 703 -7.45 47.23 21.87
CA PRO A 703 -8.64 46.43 21.64
C PRO A 703 -8.40 45.38 20.55
N ALA A 704 -8.99 44.20 20.72
CA ALA A 704 -8.96 43.14 19.72
C ALA A 704 -9.46 43.62 18.35
N LEU A 705 -9.09 42.88 17.30
CA LEU A 705 -9.57 43.10 15.94
C LEU A 705 -11.10 43.02 15.92
N LYS A 706 -11.74 43.92 15.17
CA LYS A 706 -13.18 43.83 14.91
C LYS A 706 -13.44 42.63 14.00
N LYS A 707 -14.68 42.11 14.01
CA LYS A 707 -15.07 40.93 13.23
C LYS A 707 -14.77 41.05 11.71
N SER A 708 -14.75 42.26 11.17
CA SER A 708 -14.43 42.54 9.76
C SER A 708 -12.94 42.80 9.48
N GLU A 709 -12.09 42.81 10.50
CA GLU A 709 -10.67 43.15 10.38
C GLU A 709 -9.80 41.90 10.46
N ASN A 710 -8.90 41.77 9.49
CA ASN A 710 -7.90 40.69 9.42
C ASN A 710 -6.55 41.09 10.02
N SER A 711 -6.26 42.39 10.01
CA SER A 711 -5.05 42.97 10.60
C SER A 711 -5.31 44.42 11.00
N ARG A 712 -4.55 44.92 11.97
CA ARG A 712 -4.55 46.34 12.35
C ARG A 712 -3.15 46.72 12.75
N GLU A 713 -2.68 47.85 12.26
CA GLU A 713 -1.47 48.50 12.72
C GLU A 713 -1.88 49.87 13.24
N SER A 714 -1.51 50.18 14.48
CA SER A 714 -1.95 51.38 15.18
C SER A 714 -1.02 51.64 16.36
N SER A 715 -1.21 52.76 17.04
CA SER A 715 -0.50 53.10 18.26
C SER A 715 -1.45 53.60 19.33
N ILE A 716 -1.04 53.46 20.58
CA ILE A 716 -1.65 54.08 21.75
C ILE A 716 -0.61 54.97 22.42
N ILE A 717 -1.06 56.04 23.08
CA ILE A 717 -0.22 56.89 23.92
C ILE A 717 -0.61 56.62 25.36
N ILE A 718 0.40 56.46 26.22
CA ILE A 718 0.24 56.37 27.68
C ILE A 718 0.95 57.59 28.26
N GLU A 719 0.17 58.46 28.90
CA GLU A 719 0.66 59.64 29.62
C GLU A 719 0.98 59.19 31.07
N ALA A 720 2.25 59.22 31.44
CA ALA A 720 2.74 59.06 32.82
C ALA A 720 3.17 60.42 33.38
N GLU A 721 3.38 60.53 34.69
CA GLU A 721 3.70 61.82 35.33
C GLU A 721 5.17 62.19 35.09
N GLY A 722 5.44 62.82 33.95
CA GLY A 722 6.80 63.23 33.57
C GLY A 722 7.17 62.78 32.16
N ALA A 723 6.50 61.75 31.62
CA ALA A 723 6.79 61.19 30.30
C ALA A 723 5.55 60.77 29.49
N GLU A 724 5.62 60.88 28.16
CA GLU A 724 4.65 60.28 27.23
C GLU A 724 5.26 59.08 26.49
N TYR A 725 4.60 57.92 26.53
CA TYR A 725 5.03 56.72 25.81
C TYR A 725 4.09 56.37 24.65
N GLN A 726 4.61 56.31 23.42
CA GLN A 726 3.90 55.75 22.27
C GLN A 726 4.17 54.25 22.16
N ILE A 727 3.12 53.45 22.20
CA ILE A 727 3.20 52.02 21.92
C ILE A 727 2.58 51.74 20.56
N SER A 728 3.42 51.37 19.60
CA SER A 728 3.00 50.93 18.27
C SER A 728 2.81 49.41 18.25
N TYR A 729 1.73 48.94 17.63
CA TYR A 729 1.38 47.53 17.63
C TYR A 729 0.81 47.06 16.29
N LYS A 730 1.02 45.77 15.99
CA LYS A 730 0.38 45.08 14.85
C LYS A 730 -0.37 43.85 15.34
N LEU A 731 -1.66 43.83 15.05
CA LEU A 731 -2.54 42.69 15.27
C LEU A 731 -2.82 41.94 13.97
N SER A 732 -3.02 40.63 14.06
CA SER A 732 -3.53 39.81 12.96
C SER A 732 -4.50 38.73 13.45
N ARG A 733 -5.25 38.13 12.52
CA ARG A 733 -6.10 36.95 12.77
C ARG A 733 -5.35 35.62 12.61
N ASN A 734 -4.10 35.64 12.13
CA ASN A 734 -3.31 34.45 11.83
C ASN A 734 -1.89 34.63 12.38
N PRO A 735 -1.40 33.74 13.26
CA PRO A 735 -0.11 33.90 13.92
C PRO A 735 1.08 33.99 12.95
N ASN A 736 0.91 33.50 11.71
CA ASN A 736 1.97 33.46 10.70
C ASN A 736 1.89 34.59 9.64
N ARG A 737 1.12 35.67 9.87
CA ARG A 737 0.92 36.78 8.90
C ARG A 737 1.32 38.18 9.37
#